data_AF-A0A2B7YHE3-F1
#
_entry.id   AF-A0A2B7YHE3-F1
#
_cell.length_a   1.000
_cell.length_b   1.000
_cell.length_c   1.000
_cell.angle_alpha   90.00
_cell.angle_beta   90.00
_cell.angle_gamma   90.00
#
_symmetry.space_group_name_H-M   'P 1'
#
loop_
_entity.id
_entity.type
_entity.pdbx_description
1 polymer ?
#
loop_
_entity_poly.entity_id
_entity_poly.type
_entity_poly.pdbx_seq_one_letter_code
_entity_poly.pdbx_strand_id
1 'polypeptide(L)'
;MRKKSSEKKAKRGFGNLGQNQVEVIEIKENKEISMQDVNLNELNKFEKIKKFRDLENVIITYGDNEKDKFKDFQEIYELINNEIEVQDKKWIYSEKDEIAYILPYQLITTEIIDGVAYEDDNYKDAKKELEKISNRLKDRKLNFDLPTRNELELLDKTNLMENNIEWVYKVDDNNEEYLDDFLYLYVSHNDDGNEILYYGEYEYNLIGIDNLDNFFKFLENRNKKSNFKNNNLKNFDRVLKEIDFNEEYDFEEMLKIIDTVNDDKLKKDFEEVEDEFQNGTIKLKDFFEKYKYSLLQNDNLKNLEVILNYELLDPSIITKEYKKKFNNLVEAYRTYKGYISCIYNEDDEKVGIFFNTKKIIESIKNIEEIFSNIEINYLENKLEIEKEKVYSDKNVYYYKNGDIEEVYNTSSEKNKSIYYYKNGDKEERIYQNGILNGESIFKFSNGDTEERNYRNGILEGKAIYRTENRERAYFYTDGTREEMPKLKYYLSIDKERINIDDYQETMLIDPNIGHWDLKEEDKKELKEILGKNVYKKDPKKDINQGGIVAIDFGTKSTVVVYQKDSENILPMRISGDKLNREVRNTDYENPTVIEFRDIEKFLKDYNTKVGRPNTKWEDVIVSHTAFRNLVEGTNELSIISDIKQWCASKNENIVIVDRKGKEITLSPYLELNEKSKDYLDPVEIYAYYIGSYINNMINGIYLEYYLSFPVTYEKAIRERILKSFEKGIQKSLPIEIQEDKDLMKKFRVRHGANEPAAFAVCALSKLEIVPKNEEDKVYYGVFDFGGGTTDFDFGIWKYSEDEDLYDYELEHFGAGGERYLGGENILKELAYKVFSDNSSNLRKSQIQYTRPEWCAETVGEEILVSKTREARINTRRLMEYIRTIWEDEGKDRERIDIINCPLFDTNGNFNAMELYINEDELKSIIREKIEKGIKNFFIKMEDAFKGEDVKEINVFLAGNSSQYPYVEEMFKSYEEKMKDKIKLIVYDSNAFKNIKDKDKKIIPTVKTGVAFGLIYSRNSGRIKVISRDEKANVNNEVNFKFYVGNNRRNKFNCIISPNSSYDEYKFFGIVKSDIFELYYSTSPEAQTNEMKSSEAKIKRVNLKKEYEEEDRYRIYLKANKSDKLVYAIVKEEKDIEIKKFIEEGEVTLN
;
A
#
# COMPACT_ATOMS: atom_id res chain seq x y z
N MET A 1 -13.18 -14.65 -43.47
CA MET A 1 -11.74 -14.94 -43.42
C MET A 1 -11.03 -13.81 -42.69
N ARG A 2 -10.27 -14.16 -41.62
CA ARG A 2 -9.13 -13.49 -40.93
C ARG A 2 -8.70 -12.07 -41.44
N LYS A 3 -8.31 -11.08 -40.62
CA LYS A 3 -7.70 -11.03 -39.28
C LYS A 3 -7.68 -9.57 -38.76
N LYS A 4 -7.65 -9.42 -37.41
CA LYS A 4 -7.50 -8.23 -36.55
C LYS A 4 -6.26 -7.35 -36.84
N SER A 5 -6.34 -6.03 -36.60
CA SER A 5 -5.72 -5.32 -35.44
C SER A 5 -5.57 -3.79 -35.66
N SER A 6 -6.08 -3.03 -34.69
CA SER A 6 -5.71 -1.68 -34.22
C SER A 6 -4.24 -1.63 -33.78
N GLU A 7 -3.49 -0.53 -33.60
CA GLU A 7 -3.67 0.92 -33.49
C GLU A 7 -2.24 1.53 -33.53
N LYS A 8 -2.04 2.76 -34.01
CA LYS A 8 -0.75 3.47 -33.88
C LYS A 8 -0.87 4.99 -33.98
N LYS A 9 -0.06 5.68 -33.15
CA LYS A 9 0.40 7.09 -33.15
C LYS A 9 -0.27 8.00 -32.10
N ALA A 10 0.42 8.90 -31.37
CA ALA A 10 1.83 9.26 -31.20
C ALA A 10 1.98 10.38 -30.12
N LYS A 11 3.24 10.62 -29.69
CA LYS A 11 3.88 11.78 -28.97
C LYS A 11 4.22 11.50 -27.50
N ARG A 12 5.48 11.46 -27.02
CA ARG A 12 6.63 12.41 -26.93
C ARG A 12 6.42 13.63 -26.01
N GLY A 13 7.13 13.65 -24.87
CA GLY A 13 7.75 14.84 -24.27
C GLY A 13 7.63 15.02 -22.74
N PHE A 14 8.78 15.06 -22.03
CA PHE A 14 9.05 15.46 -20.62
C PHE A 14 8.66 14.46 -19.51
N GLY A 15 9.47 14.12 -18.51
CA GLY A 15 10.84 14.48 -18.10
C GLY A 15 11.21 13.61 -16.87
N ASN A 16 12.47 13.20 -16.79
CA ASN A 16 13.01 12.21 -15.83
C ASN A 16 12.98 12.66 -14.37
N LEU A 17 12.55 11.78 -13.47
CA LEU A 17 13.06 11.59 -12.11
C LEU A 17 12.95 10.09 -11.80
N GLY A 18 14.10 9.40 -11.80
CA GLY A 18 14.19 7.96 -11.62
C GLY A 18 13.87 7.54 -10.19
N GLN A 19 12.82 6.74 -10.03
CA GLN A 19 12.58 5.96 -8.81
C GLN A 19 13.41 4.68 -8.91
N ASN A 20 14.45 4.56 -8.08
CA ASN A 20 15.09 3.27 -7.82
C ASN A 20 14.15 2.46 -6.92
N GLN A 21 13.40 1.52 -7.52
CA GLN A 21 12.73 0.45 -6.80
C GLN A 21 13.80 -0.49 -6.24
N VAL A 22 13.88 -0.60 -4.92
CA VAL A 22 14.56 -1.69 -4.24
C VAL A 22 13.66 -2.91 -4.40
N GLU A 23 14.12 -3.94 -5.12
CA GLU A 23 13.46 -5.24 -5.19
C GLU A 23 13.41 -5.86 -3.78
N VAL A 24 12.23 -5.81 -3.18
CA VAL A 24 11.89 -6.64 -2.02
C VAL A 24 11.66 -8.05 -2.57
N ILE A 25 12.57 -8.98 -2.26
CA ILE A 25 12.38 -10.40 -2.55
C ILE A 25 11.19 -10.88 -1.71
N GLU A 26 10.04 -11.05 -2.36
CA GLU A 26 8.86 -11.71 -1.80
C GLU A 26 9.20 -13.18 -1.50
N ILE A 27 9.19 -13.56 -0.22
CA ILE A 27 8.98 -14.94 0.20
C ILE A 27 7.53 -15.04 0.63
N LYS A 28 6.65 -15.41 -0.30
CA LYS A 28 5.32 -15.96 -0.01
C LYS A 28 5.34 -17.44 -0.37
N GLU A 29 5.40 -18.29 0.65
CA GLU A 29 4.63 -19.53 0.62
C GLU A 29 4.29 -19.99 2.04
N ASN A 30 2.98 -20.20 2.23
CA ASN A 30 2.23 -20.48 3.44
C ASN A 30 2.77 -21.63 4.31
N LYS A 31 2.91 -21.38 5.62
CA LYS A 31 2.17 -22.08 6.67
C LYS A 31 2.24 -21.26 7.96
N GLU A 32 1.08 -21.04 8.57
CA GLU A 32 0.95 -20.49 9.92
C GLU A 32 1.92 -21.20 10.88
N ILE A 33 2.85 -20.45 11.44
CA ILE A 33 3.52 -20.82 12.69
C ILE A 33 3.28 -19.64 13.63
N SER A 34 2.53 -19.90 14.69
CA SER A 34 2.30 -18.95 15.77
C SER A 34 3.64 -18.46 16.33
N MET A 35 3.81 -17.15 16.43
CA MET A 35 4.95 -16.49 17.08
C MET A 35 4.91 -16.67 18.61
N GLN A 36 5.16 -17.89 19.09
CA GLN A 36 5.67 -18.19 20.43
C GLN A 36 6.64 -19.35 20.25
N ASP A 37 7.85 -19.23 20.81
CA ASP A 37 9.00 -20.14 20.69
C ASP A 37 9.97 -19.90 19.51
N VAL A 38 10.53 -18.67 19.41
CA VAL A 38 11.88 -18.55 18.83
C VAL A 38 12.88 -18.90 19.92
N ASN A 39 13.29 -20.17 19.89
CA ASN A 39 14.29 -20.75 20.77
C ASN A 39 15.63 -19.99 20.61
N LEU A 40 16.16 -19.42 21.70
CA LEU A 40 17.42 -18.64 21.76
C LEU A 40 18.70 -19.45 21.40
N ASN A 41 18.54 -20.68 20.89
CA ASN A 41 19.62 -21.62 20.57
C ASN A 41 19.86 -21.81 19.06
N GLU A 42 19.25 -21.00 18.18
CA GLU A 42 19.52 -21.12 16.74
C GLU A 42 20.88 -20.55 16.35
N LEU A 43 21.70 -21.39 15.70
CA LEU A 43 23.00 -21.03 15.12
C LEU A 43 22.90 -19.76 14.26
N ASN A 44 23.86 -18.85 14.44
CA ASN A 44 24.06 -17.65 13.62
C ASN A 44 23.95 -17.98 12.12
N LYS A 45 23.34 -17.09 11.33
CA LYS A 45 23.20 -17.20 9.86
C LYS A 45 24.50 -17.64 9.18
N PHE A 46 25.65 -17.10 9.61
CA PHE A 46 26.97 -17.48 9.07
C PHE A 46 27.46 -18.86 9.53
N GLU A 47 27.07 -19.33 10.72
CA GLU A 47 27.39 -20.68 11.20
C GLU A 47 26.61 -21.75 10.42
N LYS A 48 25.33 -21.49 10.12
CA LYS A 48 24.46 -22.40 9.36
C LYS A 48 25.02 -22.74 7.98
N ILE A 49 25.81 -21.85 7.37
CA ILE A 49 26.38 -22.05 6.05
C ILE A 49 27.78 -22.66 6.04
N LYS A 50 28.52 -22.72 7.17
CA LYS A 50 29.90 -23.25 7.18
C LYS A 50 30.00 -24.68 6.66
N LYS A 51 28.92 -25.46 6.74
CA LYS A 51 28.83 -26.82 6.18
C LYS A 51 28.96 -26.89 4.64
N PHE A 52 28.80 -25.77 3.94
CA PHE A 52 28.93 -25.68 2.48
C PHE A 52 30.34 -25.21 2.04
N ARG A 53 31.29 -25.03 2.97
CA ARG A 53 32.67 -24.67 2.64
C ARG A 53 33.34 -25.80 1.86
N ASP A 54 33.97 -25.48 0.74
CA ASP A 54 34.93 -26.35 0.08
C ASP A 54 36.28 -26.22 0.81
N LEU A 55 36.60 -27.24 1.62
CA LEU A 55 37.83 -27.30 2.40
C LEU A 55 38.96 -28.03 1.67
N GLU A 56 38.69 -28.61 0.50
CA GLU A 56 39.70 -29.30 -0.32
C GLU A 56 40.51 -28.28 -1.13
N ASN A 57 39.87 -27.21 -1.62
CA ASN A 57 40.49 -26.20 -2.48
C ASN A 57 40.58 -24.82 -1.80
N VAL A 58 41.39 -24.71 -0.75
CA VAL A 58 41.61 -23.43 -0.05
C VAL A 58 42.81 -22.67 -0.59
N ILE A 59 42.76 -21.34 -0.57
CA ILE A 59 43.90 -20.48 -0.90
C ILE A 59 44.41 -19.86 0.41
N ILE A 60 45.66 -20.13 0.75
CA ILE A 60 46.29 -19.67 1.98
C ILE A 60 47.23 -18.51 1.65
N THR A 61 47.10 -17.38 2.35
CA THR A 61 48.09 -16.31 2.30
C THR A 61 48.96 -16.39 3.55
N TYR A 62 50.26 -16.57 3.37
CA TYR A 62 51.23 -16.72 4.45
C TYR A 62 51.60 -15.36 5.08
N GLY A 63 52.29 -15.35 6.23
CA GLY A 63 52.66 -14.12 6.96
C GLY A 63 53.50 -13.10 6.18
N ASP A 64 54.23 -13.56 5.17
CA ASP A 64 55.03 -12.74 4.23
C ASP A 64 54.26 -12.32 2.97
N ASN A 65 52.95 -12.59 2.90
CA ASN A 65 52.05 -12.35 1.78
C ASN A 65 52.27 -13.23 0.53
N GLU A 66 53.10 -14.28 0.59
CA GLU A 66 53.12 -15.30 -0.46
C GLU A 66 51.82 -16.13 -0.41
N LYS A 67 51.35 -16.64 -1.57
CA LYS A 67 50.09 -17.42 -1.69
C LYS A 67 50.30 -18.91 -1.95
N ASP A 68 51.52 -19.31 -2.32
CA ASP A 68 51.84 -20.70 -2.61
C ASP A 68 53.32 -21.00 -2.32
N LYS A 69 53.59 -21.43 -1.09
CA LYS A 69 54.92 -21.85 -0.64
C LYS A 69 55.29 -23.28 -1.04
N PHE A 70 54.33 -24.04 -1.59
CA PHE A 70 54.53 -25.42 -2.01
C PHE A 70 54.45 -25.59 -3.55
N LYS A 71 54.50 -24.49 -4.31
CA LYS A 71 54.43 -24.48 -5.78
C LYS A 71 55.43 -25.41 -6.48
N ASP A 72 56.62 -25.57 -5.90
CA ASP A 72 57.70 -26.40 -6.44
C ASP A 72 57.59 -27.88 -5.98
N PHE A 73 56.58 -28.25 -5.18
CA PHE A 73 56.46 -29.59 -4.56
C PHE A 73 56.37 -30.72 -5.60
N GLN A 74 55.48 -30.58 -6.60
CA GLN A 74 55.32 -31.58 -7.67
C GLN A 74 56.60 -31.73 -8.50
N GLU A 75 57.20 -30.61 -8.90
CA GLU A 75 58.42 -30.61 -9.73
C GLU A 75 59.61 -31.26 -9.01
N ILE A 76 59.79 -30.96 -7.72
CA ILE A 76 60.86 -31.57 -6.91
C ILE A 76 60.58 -33.04 -6.62
N TYR A 77 59.32 -33.44 -6.40
CA TYR A 77 58.92 -34.85 -6.25
C TYR A 77 59.26 -35.66 -7.51
N GLU A 78 58.84 -35.18 -8.68
CA GLU A 78 59.14 -35.83 -9.96
C GLU A 78 60.65 -35.92 -10.21
N LEU A 79 61.38 -34.81 -10.00
CA LEU A 79 62.84 -34.78 -10.17
C LEU A 79 63.53 -35.84 -9.31
N ILE A 80 63.23 -35.87 -8.01
CA ILE A 80 63.90 -36.78 -7.07
C ILE A 80 63.60 -38.24 -7.43
N ASN A 81 62.34 -38.57 -7.69
CA ASN A 81 61.97 -39.95 -8.01
C ASN A 81 62.56 -40.42 -9.35
N ASN A 82 62.51 -39.58 -10.38
CA ASN A 82 63.06 -39.91 -11.70
C ASN A 82 64.57 -40.14 -11.61
N GLU A 83 65.31 -39.29 -10.90
CA GLU A 83 66.77 -39.45 -10.74
C GLU A 83 67.12 -40.67 -9.88
N ILE A 84 66.33 -40.99 -8.85
CA ILE A 84 66.51 -42.22 -8.07
C ILE A 84 66.34 -43.45 -8.96
N GLU A 85 65.30 -43.48 -9.80
CA GLU A 85 65.00 -44.60 -10.69
C GLU A 85 66.05 -44.72 -11.80
N VAL A 86 66.40 -43.63 -12.49
CA VAL A 86 67.38 -43.60 -13.58
C VAL A 86 68.77 -44.03 -13.11
N GLN A 87 69.17 -43.63 -11.91
CA GLN A 87 70.48 -43.95 -11.34
C GLN A 87 70.49 -45.26 -10.52
N ASP A 88 69.36 -45.96 -10.43
CA ASP A 88 69.14 -47.14 -9.55
C ASP A 88 69.65 -46.94 -8.11
N LYS A 89 69.42 -45.74 -7.57
CA LYS A 89 69.94 -45.36 -6.25
C LYS A 89 69.22 -46.10 -5.13
N LYS A 90 69.99 -46.68 -4.22
CA LYS A 90 69.48 -47.30 -2.97
C LYS A 90 69.58 -46.37 -1.77
N TRP A 91 70.34 -45.28 -1.86
CA TRP A 91 70.50 -44.30 -0.79
C TRP A 91 70.71 -42.88 -1.32
N ILE A 92 70.44 -41.89 -0.46
CA ILE A 92 70.61 -40.46 -0.74
C ILE A 92 71.56 -39.87 0.30
N TYR A 93 72.64 -39.24 -0.15
CA TYR A 93 73.67 -38.71 0.76
C TYR A 93 73.60 -37.20 0.89
N SER A 94 73.63 -36.71 2.13
CA SER A 94 73.70 -35.29 2.44
C SER A 94 75.12 -34.92 2.87
N GLU A 95 75.87 -34.27 1.97
CA GLU A 95 77.21 -33.73 2.27
C GLU A 95 77.21 -32.73 3.44
N LYS A 96 76.08 -32.05 3.68
CA LYS A 96 75.96 -31.01 4.72
C LYS A 96 76.12 -31.59 6.12
N ASP A 97 75.56 -32.79 6.34
CA ASP A 97 75.44 -33.40 7.65
C ASP A 97 76.19 -34.73 7.77
N GLU A 98 76.79 -35.19 6.66
CA GLU A 98 77.55 -36.44 6.54
C GLU A 98 76.68 -37.65 6.91
N ILE A 99 75.47 -37.70 6.36
CA ILE A 99 74.49 -38.77 6.61
C ILE A 99 73.89 -39.27 5.29
N ALA A 100 73.55 -40.56 5.25
CA ALA A 100 72.86 -41.18 4.13
C ALA A 100 71.48 -41.69 4.57
N TYR A 101 70.45 -41.49 3.75
CA TYR A 101 69.14 -42.11 3.93
C TYR A 101 69.00 -43.32 3.02
N ILE A 102 68.70 -44.47 3.60
CA ILE A 102 68.59 -45.76 2.93
C ILE A 102 67.15 -45.98 2.51
N LEU A 103 66.88 -45.81 1.21
CA LEU A 103 65.52 -45.73 0.65
C LEU A 103 64.69 -47.01 0.90
N PRO A 104 65.20 -48.24 0.69
CA PRO A 104 64.40 -49.45 0.87
C PRO A 104 64.14 -49.83 2.33
N TYR A 105 65.00 -49.38 3.25
CA TYR A 105 65.02 -49.86 4.63
C TYR A 105 64.61 -48.81 5.65
N GLN A 106 64.36 -47.57 5.23
CA GLN A 106 63.87 -46.48 6.10
C GLN A 106 64.83 -46.12 7.25
N LEU A 107 66.13 -46.34 7.04
CA LEU A 107 67.19 -46.06 8.01
C LEU A 107 67.98 -44.82 7.58
N ILE A 108 68.50 -44.05 8.55
CA ILE A 108 69.55 -43.06 8.28
C ILE A 108 70.86 -43.59 8.86
N THR A 109 71.92 -43.52 8.07
CA THR A 109 73.27 -43.87 8.50
C THR A 109 74.14 -42.64 8.61
N THR A 110 75.18 -42.73 9.44
CA THR A 110 76.32 -41.81 9.35
C THR A 110 77.14 -42.11 8.08
N GLU A 111 78.07 -41.21 7.74
CA GLU A 111 79.23 -41.58 6.95
C GLU A 111 80.03 -42.68 7.65
N ILE A 112 80.83 -43.42 6.87
CA ILE A 112 81.72 -44.47 7.37
C ILE A 112 82.80 -43.81 8.23
N ILE A 113 83.00 -44.31 9.44
CA ILE A 113 83.98 -43.81 10.39
C ILE A 113 85.05 -44.89 10.57
N ASP A 114 86.29 -44.56 10.24
CA ASP A 114 87.43 -45.45 10.49
C ASP A 114 87.72 -45.52 11.99
N GLY A 115 87.73 -46.73 12.55
CA GLY A 115 88.03 -47.01 13.95
C GLY A 115 89.24 -47.93 14.11
N VAL A 116 89.92 -47.81 15.25
CA VAL A 116 91.01 -48.73 15.65
C VAL A 116 90.70 -49.24 17.06
N ALA A 117 90.69 -50.55 17.24
CA ALA A 117 90.41 -51.21 18.51
C ALA A 117 91.70 -51.48 19.31
N TYR A 118 91.77 -51.07 20.58
CA TYR A 118 92.84 -51.37 21.55
C TYR A 118 92.20 -52.06 22.78
N GLU A 119 92.77 -53.14 23.31
CA GLU A 119 92.13 -54.04 24.32
C GLU A 119 91.22 -53.37 25.40
N ASP A 120 90.14 -54.10 25.76
CA ASP A 120 89.18 -53.96 26.88
C ASP A 120 88.13 -52.83 26.94
N ASP A 121 88.09 -51.81 26.07
CA ASP A 121 87.04 -50.73 26.15
C ASP A 121 86.46 -50.20 24.81
N ASN A 122 86.70 -50.90 23.69
CA ASN A 122 86.42 -50.40 22.33
C ASN A 122 84.93 -50.15 22.00
N TYR A 123 84.01 -50.88 22.64
CA TYR A 123 82.57 -50.66 22.49
C TYR A 123 82.16 -49.25 22.95
N LYS A 124 82.74 -48.77 24.06
CA LYS A 124 82.45 -47.43 24.62
C LYS A 124 82.98 -46.32 23.73
N ASP A 125 84.13 -46.52 23.09
CA ASP A 125 84.72 -45.54 22.19
C ASP A 125 83.94 -45.41 20.88
N ALA A 126 83.55 -46.53 20.25
CA ALA A 126 82.68 -46.52 19.07
C ALA A 126 81.32 -45.84 19.37
N LYS A 127 80.70 -46.19 20.50
CA LYS A 127 79.45 -45.56 20.95
C LYS A 127 79.61 -44.05 21.20
N LYS A 128 80.74 -43.62 21.77
CA LYS A 128 81.02 -42.21 22.05
C LYS A 128 81.21 -41.39 20.77
N GLU A 129 81.81 -41.96 19.71
CA GLU A 129 81.87 -41.29 18.41
C GLU A 129 80.47 -41.11 17.79
N LEU A 130 79.62 -42.14 17.86
CA LEU A 130 78.22 -42.03 17.42
C LEU A 130 77.40 -41.04 18.27
N GLU A 131 77.64 -40.98 19.59
CA GLU A 131 77.03 -39.98 20.48
C GLU A 131 77.45 -38.55 20.12
N LYS A 132 78.70 -38.31 19.68
CA LYS A 132 79.13 -36.97 19.22
C LYS A 132 78.35 -36.54 17.98
N ILE A 133 78.18 -37.45 17.01
CA ILE A 133 77.42 -37.17 15.78
C ILE A 133 75.94 -36.95 16.11
N SER A 134 75.37 -37.80 16.97
CA SER A 134 74.00 -37.65 17.48
C SER A 134 73.79 -36.31 18.19
N ASN A 135 74.76 -35.87 19.00
CA ASN A 135 74.71 -34.56 19.66
C ASN A 135 74.84 -33.40 18.66
N ARG A 136 75.67 -33.52 17.62
CA ARG A 136 75.78 -32.54 16.51
C ARG A 136 74.45 -32.39 15.76
N LEU A 137 73.71 -33.49 15.61
CA LEU A 137 72.44 -33.56 14.86
C LEU A 137 71.19 -33.60 15.75
N LYS A 138 71.32 -33.25 17.04
CA LYS A 138 70.24 -33.33 18.03
C LYS A 138 69.01 -32.50 17.67
N ASP A 139 69.21 -31.35 17.01
CA ASP A 139 68.12 -30.49 16.53
C ASP A 139 67.27 -31.14 15.41
N ARG A 140 67.82 -32.17 14.75
CA ARG A 140 67.10 -33.01 13.79
C ARG A 140 66.43 -34.22 14.44
N LYS A 141 66.63 -34.43 15.75
CA LYS A 141 66.16 -35.59 16.52
C LYS A 141 66.68 -36.93 15.99
N LEU A 142 67.90 -36.93 15.42
CA LEU A 142 68.60 -38.14 15.03
C LEU A 142 69.46 -38.65 16.17
N ASN A 143 69.41 -39.95 16.43
CA ASN A 143 70.19 -40.61 17.47
C ASN A 143 70.76 -41.93 16.93
N PHE A 144 72.01 -41.87 16.50
CA PHE A 144 72.74 -43.00 15.93
C PHE A 144 73.20 -43.96 17.02
N ASP A 145 72.93 -45.24 16.83
CA ASP A 145 73.42 -46.33 17.64
C ASP A 145 74.24 -47.31 16.80
N LEU A 146 74.95 -48.22 17.47
CA LEU A 146 75.66 -49.31 16.82
C LEU A 146 74.68 -50.20 16.04
N PRO A 147 75.02 -50.61 14.81
CA PRO A 147 74.15 -51.40 13.97
C PRO A 147 74.05 -52.81 14.53
N THR A 148 72.91 -53.46 14.36
CA THR A 148 72.77 -54.91 14.56
C THR A 148 73.30 -55.66 13.35
N ARG A 149 73.58 -56.95 13.50
CA ARG A 149 73.96 -57.82 12.37
C ARG A 149 72.95 -57.75 11.23
N ASN A 150 71.66 -57.80 11.55
CA ASN A 150 70.58 -57.74 10.56
C ASN A 150 70.60 -56.41 9.80
N GLU A 151 70.84 -55.29 10.48
CA GLU A 151 70.91 -53.98 9.82
C GLU A 151 72.13 -53.87 8.90
N LEU A 152 73.29 -54.44 9.27
CA LEU A 152 74.44 -54.51 8.37
C LEU A 152 74.17 -55.41 7.15
N GLU A 153 73.51 -56.56 7.31
CA GLU A 153 73.12 -57.42 6.20
C GLU A 153 72.13 -56.73 5.24
N LEU A 154 71.29 -55.82 5.75
CA LEU A 154 70.45 -54.96 4.91
C LEU A 154 71.29 -53.92 4.17
N LEU A 155 72.21 -53.24 4.86
CA LEU A 155 73.11 -52.27 4.23
C LEU A 155 73.99 -52.89 3.14
N ASP A 156 74.41 -54.15 3.29
CA ASP A 156 75.26 -54.86 2.32
C ASP A 156 74.55 -54.99 0.96
N LYS A 157 73.23 -55.13 0.98
CA LYS A 157 72.37 -55.20 -0.23
C LYS A 157 72.23 -53.85 -0.95
N THR A 158 72.77 -52.76 -0.42
CA THR A 158 72.61 -51.39 -0.96
C THR A 158 73.83 -50.87 -1.72
N ASN A 159 74.93 -51.63 -1.75
CA ASN A 159 76.24 -51.20 -2.25
C ASN A 159 76.81 -49.95 -1.52
N LEU A 160 76.30 -49.61 -0.33
CA LEU A 160 76.88 -48.56 0.51
C LEU A 160 78.16 -49.04 1.21
N MET A 161 78.22 -50.32 1.55
CA MET A 161 79.37 -50.92 2.23
C MET A 161 80.40 -51.44 1.23
N GLU A 162 81.68 -51.25 1.54
CA GLU A 162 82.78 -51.78 0.74
C GLU A 162 82.98 -53.28 0.98
N ASN A 163 83.19 -54.03 -0.11
CA ASN A 163 83.31 -55.49 -0.09
C ASN A 163 84.54 -55.98 0.69
N ASN A 164 84.38 -57.08 1.44
CA ASN A 164 85.44 -57.72 2.24
C ASN A 164 86.06 -56.84 3.34
N ILE A 165 85.33 -55.82 3.82
CA ILE A 165 85.76 -55.00 4.96
C ILE A 165 85.04 -55.45 6.25
N GLU A 166 85.72 -55.32 7.38
CA GLU A 166 85.23 -55.67 8.71
C GLU A 166 84.43 -54.49 9.31
N TRP A 167 83.14 -54.73 9.59
CA TRP A 167 82.20 -53.75 10.12
C TRP A 167 81.79 -54.09 11.54
N VAL A 168 81.78 -53.08 12.42
CA VAL A 168 81.36 -53.28 13.80
C VAL A 168 79.84 -53.39 13.90
N TYR A 169 79.36 -54.36 14.70
CA TYR A 169 77.96 -54.47 15.10
C TYR A 169 77.78 -54.85 16.57
N LYS A 170 76.56 -54.61 17.09
CA LYS A 170 76.11 -55.07 18.41
C LYS A 170 75.30 -56.36 18.31
N VAL A 171 75.50 -57.28 19.25
CA VAL A 171 74.73 -58.54 19.34
C VAL A 171 73.48 -58.32 20.20
N ASP A 172 72.31 -58.61 19.65
CA ASP A 172 71.05 -58.66 20.40
C ASP A 172 70.86 -60.09 20.95
N ASP A 173 71.31 -60.37 22.18
CA ASP A 173 70.96 -61.62 22.86
C ASP A 173 70.36 -61.34 24.24
N ASN A 174 69.11 -61.77 24.44
CA ASN A 174 68.26 -61.42 25.60
C ASN A 174 68.65 -62.15 26.91
N ASN A 175 69.89 -62.61 27.07
CA ASN A 175 70.38 -63.24 28.30
C ASN A 175 71.39 -62.33 29.00
N GLU A 176 70.92 -61.64 30.04
CA GLU A 176 71.74 -60.91 31.02
C GLU A 176 72.79 -61.85 31.66
N GLU A 177 74.08 -61.58 31.44
CA GLU A 177 75.04 -61.31 32.54
C GLU A 177 76.52 -61.11 32.13
N TYR A 178 77.01 -61.39 30.90
CA TYR A 178 78.47 -61.32 30.63
C TYR A 178 78.96 -60.95 29.20
N LEU A 179 78.21 -60.20 28.39
CA LEU A 179 78.57 -59.96 26.96
C LEU A 179 78.65 -58.47 26.50
N ASP A 180 78.43 -57.50 27.39
CA ASP A 180 78.21 -56.07 27.04
C ASP A 180 79.45 -55.24 26.66
N ASP A 181 80.66 -55.79 26.64
CA ASP A 181 81.90 -55.00 26.42
C ASP A 181 82.67 -55.38 25.13
N PHE A 182 82.15 -56.26 24.27
CA PHE A 182 82.86 -56.72 23.05
C PHE A 182 82.24 -56.17 21.75
N LEU A 183 83.11 -55.71 20.84
CA LEU A 183 82.75 -55.37 19.45
C LEU A 183 82.78 -56.63 18.59
N TYR A 184 81.71 -56.87 17.83
CA TYR A 184 81.65 -57.97 16.86
C TYR A 184 81.86 -57.44 15.45
N LEU A 185 82.52 -58.25 14.60
CA LEU A 185 82.82 -57.89 13.22
C LEU A 185 81.98 -58.68 12.24
N TYR A 186 81.36 -57.94 11.32
CA TYR A 186 80.66 -58.44 10.16
C TYR A 186 81.51 -58.22 8.91
N VAL A 187 81.71 -59.24 8.09
CA VAL A 187 82.43 -59.13 6.82
C VAL A 187 81.44 -59.16 5.68
N SER A 188 81.36 -58.06 4.93
CA SER A 188 80.52 -57.93 3.73
C SER A 188 80.77 -59.08 2.74
N HIS A 189 79.69 -59.71 2.23
CA HIS A 189 79.69 -60.79 1.24
C HIS A 189 80.41 -62.14 1.58
N ASN A 190 80.52 -62.53 2.86
CA ASN A 190 81.05 -63.86 3.25
C ASN A 190 79.95 -64.85 3.69
N ASP A 191 79.87 -66.03 3.05
CA ASP A 191 78.84 -67.07 3.28
C ASP A 191 79.16 -68.03 4.47
N ASP A 192 80.32 -67.91 5.11
CA ASP A 192 80.72 -68.76 6.24
C ASP A 192 80.58 -68.01 7.58
N GLY A 193 79.58 -68.40 8.38
CA GLY A 193 79.24 -67.81 9.67
C GLY A 193 80.27 -68.00 10.79
N ASN A 194 81.47 -67.46 10.64
CA ASN A 194 82.49 -67.43 11.69
C ASN A 194 82.51 -66.07 12.40
N GLU A 195 82.10 -66.05 13.68
CA GLU A 195 82.42 -64.99 14.63
C GLU A 195 83.93 -64.98 14.88
N ILE A 196 84.62 -63.88 14.56
CA ILE A 196 86.04 -63.72 14.88
C ILE A 196 86.17 -62.72 16.04
N LEU A 197 86.47 -63.25 17.23
CA LEU A 197 86.89 -62.47 18.40
C LEU A 197 88.39 -62.18 18.29
N TYR A 198 88.78 -60.92 18.09
CA TYR A 198 90.18 -60.52 18.10
C TYR A 198 90.61 -60.03 19.49
N TYR A 199 91.71 -60.58 20.00
CA TYR A 199 92.46 -60.05 21.13
C TYR A 199 93.73 -59.38 20.57
N GLY A 200 93.68 -58.08 20.25
CA GLY A 200 94.78 -57.29 19.67
C GLY A 200 94.35 -55.99 18.97
N GLU A 201 95.31 -55.24 18.41
CA GLU A 201 95.05 -54.02 17.61
C GLU A 201 94.54 -54.39 16.21
N TYR A 202 93.33 -53.93 15.84
CA TYR A 202 92.75 -54.11 14.50
C TYR A 202 91.95 -52.87 14.06
N GLU A 203 91.97 -52.59 12.76
CA GLU A 203 91.20 -51.52 12.12
C GLU A 203 89.79 -52.03 11.78
N TYR A 204 88.76 -51.21 12.01
CA TYR A 204 87.37 -51.56 11.72
C TYR A 204 86.60 -50.37 11.17
N ASN A 205 85.54 -50.65 10.41
CA ASN A 205 84.61 -49.64 9.95
C ASN A 205 83.40 -49.53 10.89
N LEU A 206 83.08 -48.31 11.30
CA LEU A 206 81.92 -47.97 12.10
C LEU A 206 80.91 -47.21 11.26
N ILE A 207 79.65 -47.63 11.33
CA ILE A 207 78.53 -46.89 10.77
C ILE A 207 77.43 -46.80 11.82
N GLY A 208 76.99 -45.58 12.14
CA GLY A 208 75.87 -45.39 13.06
C GLY A 208 74.56 -45.51 12.32
N ILE A 209 73.56 -46.17 12.92
CA ILE A 209 72.22 -46.31 12.36
C ILE A 209 71.20 -45.65 13.28
N ASP A 210 70.27 -44.89 12.70
CA ASP A 210 69.05 -44.44 13.35
C ASP A 210 67.83 -44.89 12.54
N ASN A 211 66.87 -45.52 13.22
CA ASN A 211 65.66 -46.04 12.62
C ASN A 211 64.55 -44.98 12.65
N LEU A 212 63.97 -44.69 11.49
CA LEU A 212 62.93 -43.68 11.34
C LEU A 212 61.51 -44.16 11.70
N ASP A 213 61.34 -45.33 12.33
CA ASP A 213 60.05 -45.90 12.76
C ASP A 213 59.13 -44.87 13.43
N ASN A 214 59.67 -44.04 14.31
CA ASN A 214 58.91 -43.01 15.00
C ASN A 214 58.40 -41.91 14.05
N PHE A 215 59.20 -41.55 13.04
CA PHE A 215 58.82 -40.59 12.02
C PHE A 215 57.76 -41.17 11.08
N PHE A 216 57.92 -42.41 10.61
CA PHE A 216 56.92 -43.09 9.79
C PHE A 216 55.61 -43.33 10.53
N LYS A 217 55.66 -43.75 11.80
CA LYS A 217 54.47 -43.81 12.68
C LYS A 217 53.82 -42.44 12.86
N PHE A 218 54.60 -41.37 12.92
CA PHE A 218 54.05 -40.01 12.94
C PHE A 218 53.33 -39.66 11.63
N LEU A 219 53.92 -39.94 10.46
CA LEU A 219 53.29 -39.72 9.16
C LEU A 219 51.99 -40.52 9.01
N GLU A 220 52.02 -41.79 9.40
CA GLU A 220 50.86 -42.68 9.41
C GLU A 220 49.75 -42.14 10.31
N ASN A 221 50.07 -41.77 11.55
CA ASN A 221 49.10 -41.20 12.48
C ASN A 221 48.54 -39.85 12.02
N ARG A 222 49.37 -38.99 11.42
CA ARG A 222 48.95 -37.71 10.85
C ARG A 222 47.94 -37.95 9.73
N ASN A 223 48.27 -38.82 8.79
CA ASN A 223 47.45 -39.11 7.63
C ASN A 223 46.16 -39.86 7.99
N LYS A 224 46.20 -40.82 8.94
CA LYS A 224 45.00 -41.53 9.45
C LYS A 224 44.00 -40.59 10.14
N LYS A 225 44.49 -39.53 10.80
CA LYS A 225 43.65 -38.49 11.41
C LYS A 225 43.06 -37.52 10.38
N SER A 226 43.54 -37.56 9.14
CA SER A 226 43.00 -36.74 8.05
C SER A 226 41.62 -37.24 7.64
N ASN A 227 40.66 -36.33 7.49
CA ASN A 227 39.35 -36.66 6.94
C ASN A 227 39.33 -36.66 5.40
N PHE A 228 40.49 -36.42 4.77
CA PHE A 228 40.63 -36.38 3.32
C PHE A 228 40.60 -37.79 2.71
N LYS A 229 40.02 -37.90 1.51
CA LYS A 229 40.03 -39.12 0.71
C LYS A 229 40.33 -38.76 -0.75
N ASN A 230 41.43 -39.26 -1.29
CA ASN A 230 41.73 -39.18 -2.72
C ASN A 230 40.76 -40.08 -3.52
N ASN A 231 40.85 -40.05 -4.85
CA ASN A 231 39.97 -40.83 -5.72
C ASN A 231 40.14 -42.33 -5.50
N ASN A 232 41.38 -42.80 -5.35
CA ASN A 232 41.69 -44.21 -5.11
C ASN A 232 41.08 -44.71 -3.79
N LEU A 233 41.20 -43.94 -2.71
CA LEU A 233 40.53 -44.23 -1.43
C LEU A 233 39.01 -44.16 -1.52
N LYS A 234 38.46 -43.19 -2.26
CA LYS A 234 37.00 -43.08 -2.47
C LYS A 234 36.46 -44.30 -3.21
N ASN A 235 37.22 -44.84 -4.15
CA ASN A 235 36.89 -46.08 -4.88
C ASN A 235 37.07 -47.31 -3.98
N PHE A 236 38.18 -47.42 -3.27
CA PHE A 236 38.47 -48.54 -2.37
C PHE A 236 37.49 -48.61 -1.17
N ASP A 237 37.06 -47.47 -0.61
CA ASP A 237 36.01 -47.43 0.42
C ASP A 237 34.63 -47.91 -0.10
N ARG A 238 34.39 -47.93 -1.43
CA ARG A 238 33.20 -48.58 -2.00
C ARG A 238 33.36 -50.09 -1.99
N VAL A 239 34.55 -50.57 -2.34
CA VAL A 239 34.91 -52.01 -2.33
C VAL A 239 34.81 -52.59 -0.93
N LEU A 240 35.37 -51.92 0.09
CA LEU A 240 35.32 -52.38 1.48
C LEU A 240 33.90 -52.54 2.04
N LYS A 241 32.88 -51.90 1.44
CA LYS A 241 31.48 -52.09 1.85
C LYS A 241 30.89 -53.42 1.39
N GLU A 242 31.53 -54.09 0.44
CA GLU A 242 31.08 -55.37 -0.12
C GLU A 242 31.66 -56.58 0.63
N ILE A 243 32.58 -56.35 1.57
CA ILE A 243 33.26 -57.38 2.38
C ILE A 243 32.63 -57.41 3.79
N ASP A 244 32.19 -58.60 4.25
CA ASP A 244 31.75 -58.78 5.64
C ASP A 244 32.93 -59.18 6.54
N PHE A 245 33.47 -58.21 7.27
CA PHE A 245 34.58 -58.42 8.20
C PHE A 245 34.27 -59.33 9.40
N ASN A 246 33.03 -59.82 9.55
CA ASN A 246 32.66 -60.77 10.59
C ASN A 246 32.73 -62.24 10.12
N GLU A 247 32.92 -62.50 8.83
CA GLU A 247 33.15 -63.85 8.29
C GLU A 247 34.67 -64.18 8.33
N GLU A 248 35.00 -65.44 8.63
CA GLU A 248 36.38 -65.96 8.48
C GLU A 248 36.55 -66.50 7.06
N TYR A 249 37.43 -65.86 6.29
CA TYR A 249 37.77 -66.27 4.95
C TYR A 249 39.15 -66.92 4.94
N ASP A 250 39.30 -68.03 4.20
CA ASP A 250 40.64 -68.53 3.89
C ASP A 250 41.33 -67.67 2.81
N PHE A 251 42.64 -67.88 2.62
CA PHE A 251 43.44 -67.08 1.69
C PHE A 251 42.89 -67.16 0.26
N GLU A 252 42.42 -68.33 -0.18
CA GLU A 252 41.98 -68.59 -1.55
C GLU A 252 40.55 -68.09 -1.81
N GLU A 253 39.71 -68.06 -0.77
CA GLU A 253 38.41 -67.39 -0.74
C GLU A 253 38.56 -65.87 -0.81
N MET A 254 39.46 -65.28 -0.01
CA MET A 254 39.75 -63.85 -0.10
C MET A 254 40.35 -63.44 -1.42
N LEU A 255 41.27 -64.23 -1.99
CA LEU A 255 41.88 -63.93 -3.27
C LEU A 255 40.83 -63.86 -4.39
N LYS A 256 39.82 -64.73 -4.37
CA LYS A 256 38.67 -64.68 -5.29
C LYS A 256 37.81 -63.44 -5.11
N ILE A 257 37.63 -63.00 -3.86
CA ILE A 257 36.89 -61.76 -3.55
C ILE A 257 37.69 -60.53 -3.99
N ILE A 258 39.01 -60.54 -3.87
CA ILE A 258 39.87 -59.46 -4.36
C ILE A 258 39.89 -59.45 -5.90
N ASP A 259 39.86 -60.62 -6.55
CA ASP A 259 39.81 -60.74 -8.01
C ASP A 259 38.54 -60.14 -8.63
N THR A 260 37.41 -60.12 -7.92
CA THR A 260 36.19 -59.47 -8.44
C THR A 260 36.28 -57.94 -8.43
N VAL A 261 37.25 -57.36 -7.71
CA VAL A 261 37.46 -55.92 -7.59
C VAL A 261 38.20 -55.33 -8.79
N ASN A 262 38.89 -56.16 -9.60
CA ASN A 262 39.76 -55.72 -10.71
C ASN A 262 40.83 -54.67 -10.27
N ASP A 263 41.41 -54.83 -9.07
CA ASP A 263 42.56 -54.05 -8.62
C ASP A 263 43.79 -54.98 -8.57
N ASP A 264 44.57 -54.98 -9.66
CA ASP A 264 45.77 -55.82 -9.81
C ASP A 264 46.82 -55.54 -8.72
N LYS A 265 46.84 -54.31 -8.18
CA LYS A 265 47.76 -53.92 -7.12
C LYS A 265 47.30 -54.47 -5.77
N LEU A 266 46.01 -54.38 -5.44
CA LEU A 266 45.44 -54.99 -4.23
C LEU A 266 45.67 -56.50 -4.23
N LYS A 267 45.46 -57.14 -5.38
CA LYS A 267 45.71 -58.56 -5.56
C LYS A 267 47.16 -58.91 -5.25
N LYS A 268 48.10 -58.22 -5.90
CA LYS A 268 49.53 -58.46 -5.71
C LYS A 268 49.97 -58.23 -4.27
N ASP A 269 49.53 -57.13 -3.65
CA ASP A 269 49.86 -56.81 -2.26
C ASP A 269 49.28 -57.84 -1.28
N PHE A 270 48.14 -58.47 -1.60
CA PHE A 270 47.57 -59.56 -0.79
C PHE A 270 48.28 -60.90 -1.04
N GLU A 271 48.74 -61.17 -2.26
CA GLU A 271 49.57 -62.34 -2.56
C GLU A 271 50.90 -62.32 -1.78
N GLU A 272 51.50 -61.14 -1.60
CA GLU A 272 52.76 -60.98 -0.86
C GLU A 272 52.66 -61.30 0.65
N VAL A 273 51.44 -61.30 1.22
CA VAL A 273 51.23 -61.62 2.65
C VAL A 273 50.62 -63.01 2.86
N GLU A 274 50.65 -63.88 1.85
CA GLU A 274 50.07 -65.24 1.90
C GLU A 274 50.51 -66.02 3.15
N ASP A 275 51.83 -66.13 3.36
CA ASP A 275 52.39 -66.88 4.49
C ASP A 275 52.00 -66.27 5.84
N GLU A 276 52.01 -64.93 5.96
CA GLU A 276 51.63 -64.20 7.18
C GLU A 276 50.13 -64.26 7.47
N PHE A 277 49.30 -64.33 6.43
CA PHE A 277 47.85 -64.42 6.56
C PHE A 277 47.44 -65.85 6.96
N GLN A 278 48.03 -66.86 6.31
CA GLN A 278 47.75 -68.27 6.60
C GLN A 278 48.23 -68.70 7.99
N ASN A 279 49.35 -68.13 8.48
CA ASN A 279 49.87 -68.43 9.82
C ASN A 279 49.22 -67.56 10.93
N GLY A 280 48.31 -66.64 10.57
CA GLY A 280 47.56 -65.79 11.49
C GLY A 280 48.34 -64.61 12.05
N THR A 281 49.52 -64.30 11.52
CA THR A 281 50.36 -63.16 11.92
C THR A 281 49.73 -61.83 11.50
N ILE A 282 49.07 -61.77 10.33
CA ILE A 282 48.31 -60.60 9.87
C ILE A 282 46.82 -60.92 9.77
N LYS A 283 45.98 -60.06 10.37
CA LYS A 283 44.52 -60.17 10.24
C LYS A 283 44.02 -59.40 9.03
N LEU A 284 42.91 -59.84 8.44
CA LEU A 284 42.30 -59.23 7.26
C LEU A 284 42.07 -57.72 7.41
N LYS A 285 41.59 -57.30 8.59
CA LYS A 285 41.36 -55.90 8.93
C LYS A 285 42.66 -55.08 8.95
N ASP A 286 43.74 -55.67 9.46
CA ASP A 286 45.03 -55.01 9.57
C ASP A 286 45.69 -54.87 8.19
N PHE A 287 45.53 -55.87 7.32
CA PHE A 287 45.93 -55.80 5.91
C PHE A 287 45.22 -54.66 5.17
N PHE A 288 43.88 -54.61 5.22
CA PHE A 288 43.14 -53.58 4.51
C PHE A 288 43.36 -52.17 5.06
N GLU A 289 43.61 -52.00 6.37
CA GLU A 289 44.03 -50.72 6.93
C GLU A 289 45.43 -50.30 6.44
N LYS A 290 46.37 -51.26 6.32
CA LYS A 290 47.71 -51.01 5.77
C LYS A 290 47.64 -50.65 4.27
N TYR A 291 46.82 -51.35 3.48
CA TYR A 291 46.58 -51.05 2.07
C TYR A 291 45.86 -49.71 1.88
N LYS A 292 44.88 -49.39 2.73
CA LYS A 292 44.23 -48.07 2.73
C LYS A 292 45.24 -46.94 2.93
N TYR A 293 46.22 -47.12 3.80
CA TYR A 293 47.30 -46.15 3.97
C TYR A 293 48.21 -46.06 2.74
N SER A 294 48.55 -47.18 2.08
CA SER A 294 49.37 -47.19 0.86
C SER A 294 48.68 -46.51 -0.34
N LEU A 295 47.35 -46.57 -0.41
CA LEU A 295 46.55 -45.85 -1.41
C LEU A 295 46.55 -44.34 -1.22
N LEU A 296 46.72 -43.87 0.03
CA LEU A 296 46.82 -42.44 0.34
C LEU A 296 48.22 -41.91 0.02
N GLN A 297 49.27 -42.63 0.45
CA GLN A 297 50.65 -42.22 0.35
C GLN A 297 51.56 -43.41 0.01
N ASN A 298 52.25 -43.33 -1.13
CA ASN A 298 53.23 -44.33 -1.57
C ASN A 298 54.60 -44.12 -0.88
N ASP A 299 55.50 -45.09 -1.03
CA ASP A 299 56.81 -45.03 -0.38
C ASP A 299 57.69 -43.90 -0.94
N ASN A 300 57.56 -43.55 -2.22
CA ASN A 300 58.24 -42.40 -2.82
C ASN A 300 57.90 -41.08 -2.13
N LEU A 301 56.62 -40.84 -1.81
CA LEU A 301 56.19 -39.66 -1.06
C LEU A 301 56.71 -39.68 0.37
N LYS A 302 56.73 -40.85 1.02
CA LYS A 302 57.29 -40.94 2.38
C LYS A 302 58.79 -40.64 2.35
N ASN A 303 59.51 -41.15 1.36
CA ASN A 303 60.92 -40.86 1.12
C ASN A 303 61.14 -39.36 0.89
N LEU A 304 60.30 -38.72 0.08
CA LEU A 304 60.36 -37.26 -0.09
C LEU A 304 60.13 -36.52 1.23
N GLU A 305 59.17 -36.93 2.06
CA GLU A 305 58.95 -36.31 3.37
C GLU A 305 60.16 -36.49 4.31
N VAL A 306 60.86 -37.63 4.26
CA VAL A 306 62.14 -37.82 4.97
C VAL A 306 63.19 -36.83 4.46
N ILE A 307 63.38 -36.77 3.13
CA ILE A 307 64.33 -35.86 2.47
C ILE A 307 64.06 -34.40 2.87
N LEU A 308 62.80 -33.97 2.87
CA LEU A 308 62.42 -32.60 3.26
C LEU A 308 62.54 -32.35 4.76
N ASN A 309 62.18 -33.33 5.61
CA ASN A 309 62.27 -33.19 7.06
C ASN A 309 63.71 -33.07 7.54
N TYR A 310 64.60 -33.89 6.97
CA TYR A 310 66.01 -33.98 7.33
C TYR A 310 66.94 -33.24 6.36
N GLU A 311 66.43 -32.37 5.49
CA GLU A 311 67.22 -31.53 4.57
C GLU A 311 68.32 -32.32 3.83
N LEU A 312 67.95 -33.44 3.23
CA LEU A 312 68.90 -34.34 2.56
C LEU A 312 69.17 -33.85 1.14
N LEU A 313 70.17 -32.98 0.99
CA LEU A 313 70.57 -32.46 -0.31
C LEU A 313 71.69 -33.32 -0.89
N ASP A 314 71.34 -34.18 -1.84
CA ASP A 314 72.29 -34.94 -2.65
C ASP A 314 72.58 -34.22 -3.97
N PRO A 315 73.79 -33.69 -4.20
CA PRO A 315 74.12 -32.91 -5.39
C PRO A 315 74.02 -33.68 -6.72
N SER A 316 74.03 -35.02 -6.67
CA SER A 316 73.88 -35.87 -7.86
C SER A 316 72.41 -36.09 -8.26
N ILE A 317 71.47 -35.72 -7.40
CA ILE A 317 70.02 -35.68 -7.70
C ILE A 317 69.58 -34.22 -7.86
N ILE A 318 69.90 -33.37 -6.88
CA ILE A 318 69.48 -31.96 -6.82
C ILE A 318 70.62 -31.10 -7.38
N THR A 319 70.59 -30.89 -8.69
CA THR A 319 71.58 -30.07 -9.38
C THR A 319 71.49 -28.59 -8.96
N LYS A 320 72.51 -27.79 -9.31
CA LYS A 320 72.62 -26.37 -8.96
C LYS A 320 71.39 -25.54 -9.35
N GLU A 321 70.70 -25.90 -10.42
CA GLU A 321 69.48 -25.22 -10.89
C GLU A 321 68.29 -25.42 -9.94
N TYR A 322 68.14 -26.62 -9.38
CA TYR A 322 67.04 -26.99 -8.48
C TYR A 322 67.32 -26.72 -7.00
N LYS A 323 68.59 -26.51 -6.61
CA LYS A 323 69.00 -26.26 -5.21
C LYS A 323 68.19 -25.18 -4.51
N LYS A 324 67.88 -24.06 -5.19
CA LYS A 324 67.08 -22.98 -4.60
C LYS A 324 65.63 -23.40 -4.37
N LYS A 325 65.01 -24.07 -5.33
CA LYS A 325 63.64 -24.58 -5.23
C LYS A 325 63.52 -25.62 -4.11
N PHE A 326 64.47 -26.55 -4.04
CA PHE A 326 64.55 -27.54 -2.97
C PHE A 326 64.68 -26.89 -1.58
N ASN A 327 65.61 -25.97 -1.39
CA ASN A 327 65.79 -25.30 -0.10
C ASN A 327 64.55 -24.52 0.34
N ASN A 328 63.90 -23.81 -0.58
CA ASN A 328 62.63 -23.12 -0.31
C ASN A 328 61.53 -24.12 0.12
N LEU A 329 61.46 -25.27 -0.54
CA LEU A 329 60.48 -26.31 -0.21
C LEU A 329 60.76 -26.97 1.15
N VAL A 330 62.03 -27.22 1.48
CA VAL A 330 62.45 -27.69 2.81
C VAL A 330 62.02 -26.71 3.90
N GLU A 331 62.29 -25.42 3.69
CA GLU A 331 61.90 -24.36 4.62
C GLU A 331 60.37 -24.32 4.80
N ALA A 332 59.62 -24.37 3.69
CA ALA A 332 58.16 -24.41 3.72
C ALA A 332 57.65 -25.66 4.46
N TYR A 333 58.12 -26.86 4.10
CA TYR A 333 57.70 -28.10 4.74
C TYR A 333 57.99 -28.08 6.24
N ARG A 334 59.21 -27.73 6.67
CA ARG A 334 59.58 -27.73 8.09
C ARG A 334 58.79 -26.70 8.90
N THR A 335 58.48 -25.55 8.31
CA THR A 335 57.70 -24.48 8.96
C THR A 335 56.22 -24.86 9.08
N TYR A 336 55.63 -25.41 8.02
CA TYR A 336 54.18 -25.61 7.94
C TYR A 336 53.71 -27.06 8.14
N LYS A 337 54.61 -28.04 8.32
CA LYS A 337 54.23 -29.47 8.52
C LYS A 337 53.23 -29.71 9.64
N GLY A 338 53.22 -28.87 10.67
CA GLY A 338 52.24 -28.94 11.76
C GLY A 338 50.80 -28.57 11.35
N TYR A 339 50.63 -27.93 10.19
CA TYR A 339 49.34 -27.53 9.60
C TYR A 339 48.97 -28.40 8.38
N ILE A 340 49.84 -29.32 7.96
CA ILE A 340 49.54 -30.32 6.93
C ILE A 340 48.75 -31.46 7.59
N SER A 341 47.58 -31.77 7.03
CA SER A 341 46.74 -32.89 7.47
C SER A 341 47.15 -34.20 6.80
N CYS A 342 47.47 -34.16 5.50
CA CYS A 342 48.17 -35.27 4.83
C CYS A 342 48.82 -34.79 3.52
N ILE A 343 49.85 -35.52 3.09
CA ILE A 343 50.39 -35.46 1.72
C ILE A 343 49.93 -36.75 1.04
N TYR A 344 49.41 -36.64 -0.18
CA TYR A 344 48.72 -37.74 -0.82
C TYR A 344 49.03 -37.84 -2.32
N ASN A 345 48.86 -39.04 -2.86
CA ASN A 345 48.82 -39.26 -4.30
C ASN A 345 47.41 -38.93 -4.82
N GLU A 346 47.30 -38.00 -5.76
CA GLU A 346 46.03 -37.69 -6.42
C GLU A 346 45.68 -38.81 -7.41
N ASP A 347 46.66 -39.18 -8.25
CA ASP A 347 46.71 -40.31 -9.18
C ASP A 347 48.17 -40.83 -9.29
N ASP A 348 48.52 -41.78 -10.17
CA ASP A 348 49.87 -42.37 -10.25
C ASP A 348 51.01 -41.37 -10.53
N GLU A 349 50.70 -40.22 -11.16
CA GLU A 349 51.69 -39.20 -11.54
C GLU A 349 51.65 -37.91 -10.70
N LYS A 350 50.53 -37.63 -10.02
CA LYS A 350 50.29 -36.31 -9.40
C LYS A 350 50.14 -36.40 -7.89
N VAL A 351 50.77 -35.49 -7.16
CA VAL A 351 50.79 -35.45 -5.69
C VAL A 351 50.20 -34.14 -5.15
N GLY A 352 49.56 -34.21 -3.98
CA GLY A 352 48.86 -33.09 -3.37
C GLY A 352 49.11 -32.96 -1.87
N ILE A 353 48.83 -31.77 -1.34
CA ILE A 353 48.94 -31.45 0.09
C ILE A 353 47.58 -31.00 0.59
N PHE A 354 47.01 -31.73 1.55
CA PHE A 354 45.76 -31.37 2.21
C PHE A 354 46.05 -30.72 3.55
N PHE A 355 45.61 -29.47 3.74
CA PHE A 355 45.87 -28.68 4.94
C PHE A 355 44.77 -28.81 6.01
N ASN A 356 45.15 -28.69 7.28
CA ASN A 356 44.23 -28.59 8.40
C ASN A 356 43.68 -27.15 8.51
N THR A 357 42.62 -26.88 7.75
CA THR A 357 41.97 -25.56 7.66
C THR A 357 41.48 -25.02 9.00
N LYS A 358 41.02 -25.89 9.91
CA LYS A 358 40.61 -25.48 11.27
C LYS A 358 41.78 -24.89 12.04
N LYS A 359 42.91 -25.60 12.06
CA LYS A 359 44.13 -25.16 12.74
C LYS A 359 44.71 -23.88 12.13
N ILE A 360 44.61 -23.73 10.81
CA ILE A 360 45.01 -22.49 10.12
C ILE A 360 44.12 -21.32 10.53
N ILE A 361 42.79 -21.50 10.54
CA ILE A 361 41.86 -20.46 10.98
C ILE A 361 42.13 -20.06 12.44
N GLU A 362 42.35 -21.04 13.34
CA GLU A 362 42.71 -20.77 14.73
C GLU A 362 44.00 -19.95 14.83
N SER A 363 45.04 -20.30 14.07
CA SER A 363 46.30 -19.56 14.03
C SER A 363 46.14 -18.11 13.52
N ILE A 364 45.34 -17.91 12.46
CA ILE A 364 45.00 -16.57 11.95
C ILE A 364 44.27 -15.75 13.03
N LYS A 365 43.32 -16.35 13.74
CA LYS A 365 42.55 -15.67 14.79
C LYS A 365 43.38 -15.38 16.04
N ASN A 366 44.37 -16.20 16.35
CA ASN A 366 45.29 -16.01 17.48
C ASN A 366 46.46 -15.06 17.17
N ILE A 367 46.56 -14.54 15.94
CA ILE A 367 47.60 -13.58 15.51
C ILE A 367 49.01 -14.18 15.69
N GLU A 368 49.19 -15.46 15.35
CA GLU A 368 50.49 -16.14 15.47
C GLU A 368 51.52 -15.70 14.39
N GLU A 369 51.22 -14.68 13.57
CA GLU A 369 52.02 -14.16 12.43
C GLU A 369 52.37 -15.17 11.31
N ILE A 370 51.97 -16.44 11.44
CA ILE A 370 52.29 -17.51 10.48
C ILE A 370 51.46 -17.42 9.18
N PHE A 371 50.19 -16.99 9.30
CA PHE A 371 49.25 -16.85 8.18
C PHE A 371 48.55 -15.49 8.24
N SER A 372 48.40 -14.85 7.07
CA SER A 372 47.72 -13.56 6.94
C SER A 372 46.21 -13.71 6.75
N ASN A 373 45.78 -14.66 5.91
CA ASN A 373 44.37 -14.98 5.68
C ASN A 373 44.22 -16.34 4.99
N ILE A 374 42.98 -16.86 4.99
CA ILE A 374 42.58 -18.02 4.18
C ILE A 374 41.31 -17.67 3.39
N GLU A 375 41.32 -17.96 2.09
CA GLU A 375 40.18 -17.85 1.19
C GLU A 375 39.57 -19.24 0.97
N ILE A 376 38.26 -19.33 1.22
CA ILE A 376 37.48 -20.57 1.21
C ILE A 376 36.28 -20.37 0.29
N ASN A 377 36.17 -21.20 -0.74
CA ASN A 377 35.02 -21.20 -1.63
C ASN A 377 33.83 -21.90 -0.98
N TYR A 378 32.63 -21.49 -1.37
CA TYR A 378 31.38 -22.10 -0.91
C TYR A 378 30.71 -22.83 -2.06
N LEU A 379 30.23 -24.05 -1.77
CA LEU A 379 29.25 -24.73 -2.59
C LEU A 379 27.92 -23.96 -2.57
N GLU A 380 27.03 -24.29 -3.51
CA GLU A 380 25.73 -23.64 -3.62
C GLU A 380 24.96 -23.65 -2.30
N ASN A 381 24.52 -22.47 -1.87
CA ASN A 381 23.87 -22.25 -0.57
C ASN A 381 22.80 -21.17 -0.68
N LYS A 382 21.84 -21.19 0.27
CA LYS A 382 20.68 -20.30 0.30
C LYS A 382 21.02 -18.80 0.50
N LEU A 383 22.26 -18.48 0.87
CA LEU A 383 22.70 -17.10 1.07
C LEU A 383 23.44 -16.54 -0.14
N GLU A 384 23.60 -17.34 -1.20
CA GLU A 384 24.31 -16.95 -2.42
C GLU A 384 25.76 -16.48 -2.17
N ILE A 385 26.38 -16.92 -1.08
CA ILE A 385 27.79 -16.64 -0.81
C ILE A 385 28.63 -17.54 -1.70
N GLU A 386 29.54 -16.97 -2.49
CA GLU A 386 30.45 -17.70 -3.36
C GLU A 386 31.75 -18.04 -2.64
N LYS A 387 32.23 -17.14 -1.79
CA LYS A 387 33.50 -17.31 -1.08
C LYS A 387 33.60 -16.43 0.17
N GLU A 388 34.46 -16.85 1.08
CA GLU A 388 34.81 -16.13 2.30
C GLU A 388 36.33 -15.96 2.40
N LYS A 389 36.78 -14.79 2.83
CA LYS A 389 38.16 -14.56 3.29
C LYS A 389 38.17 -14.34 4.79
N VAL A 390 38.94 -15.16 5.50
CA VAL A 390 39.07 -15.08 6.95
C VAL A 390 40.38 -14.38 7.30
N TYR A 391 40.27 -13.22 7.95
CA TYR A 391 41.38 -12.46 8.53
C TYR A 391 41.38 -12.62 10.05
N SER A 392 42.39 -12.08 10.73
CA SER A 392 42.46 -12.09 12.20
C SER A 392 41.29 -11.33 12.84
N ASP A 393 40.98 -10.15 12.32
CA ASP A 393 39.98 -9.21 12.85
C ASP A 393 38.60 -9.36 12.20
N LYS A 394 38.51 -9.76 10.93
CA LYS A 394 37.26 -9.84 10.17
C LYS A 394 37.12 -11.05 9.26
N ASN A 395 35.90 -11.30 8.81
CA ASN A 395 35.59 -12.22 7.73
C ASN A 395 34.94 -11.41 6.60
N VAL A 396 35.34 -11.65 5.35
CA VAL A 396 34.80 -10.96 4.17
C VAL A 396 34.08 -11.96 3.29
N TYR A 397 32.77 -11.80 3.16
CA TYR A 397 31.89 -12.62 2.33
C TYR A 397 31.65 -11.96 0.98
N TYR A 398 31.74 -12.76 -0.09
CA TYR A 398 31.45 -12.32 -1.46
C TYR A 398 30.19 -13.04 -1.95
N TYR A 399 29.23 -12.28 -2.46
CA TYR A 399 27.93 -12.77 -2.92
C TYR A 399 27.88 -12.90 -4.44
N LYS A 400 27.10 -13.86 -4.96
CA LYS A 400 26.88 -14.08 -6.41
C LYS A 400 26.40 -12.83 -7.15
N ASN A 401 25.63 -11.98 -6.47
CA ASN A 401 25.10 -10.73 -7.04
C ASN A 401 26.17 -9.63 -7.21
N GLY A 402 27.38 -9.82 -6.66
CA GLY A 402 28.49 -8.86 -6.68
C GLY A 402 28.63 -8.02 -5.42
N ASP A 403 27.78 -8.24 -4.42
CA ASP A 403 27.87 -7.55 -3.13
C ASP A 403 28.98 -8.16 -2.26
N ILE A 404 29.48 -7.37 -1.31
CA ILE A 404 30.56 -7.77 -0.39
C ILE A 404 30.15 -7.42 1.04
N GLU A 405 30.32 -8.34 1.99
CA GLU A 405 30.05 -8.08 3.40
C GLU A 405 31.28 -8.33 4.27
N GLU A 406 31.75 -7.30 4.96
CA GLU A 406 32.83 -7.39 5.94
C GLU A 406 32.24 -7.51 7.36
N VAL A 407 32.36 -8.68 7.98
CA VAL A 407 31.91 -8.94 9.35
C VAL A 407 33.11 -8.92 10.30
N TYR A 408 33.14 -7.95 11.20
CA TYR A 408 34.20 -7.79 12.18
C TYR A 408 33.92 -8.67 13.40
N ASN A 409 34.92 -9.45 13.80
CA ASN A 409 34.84 -10.38 14.93
C ASN A 409 35.06 -9.60 16.23
N THR A 410 34.02 -8.97 16.74
CA THR A 410 34.06 -8.31 18.05
C THR A 410 33.77 -9.34 19.14
N SER A 411 34.55 -9.35 20.22
CA SER A 411 34.48 -10.30 21.34
C SER A 411 33.19 -10.22 22.21
N SER A 412 32.12 -9.66 21.67
CA SER A 412 30.83 -9.44 22.33
C SER A 412 29.69 -10.05 21.51
N GLU A 413 28.54 -10.33 22.13
CA GLU A 413 27.30 -10.84 21.48
C GLU A 413 26.78 -10.02 20.27
N LYS A 414 27.41 -8.88 19.98
CA LYS A 414 27.15 -8.01 18.84
C LYS A 414 28.36 -8.04 17.89
N ASN A 415 28.12 -8.34 16.62
CA ASN A 415 29.09 -8.22 15.53
C ASN A 415 28.77 -6.99 14.68
N LYS A 416 29.79 -6.18 14.37
CA LYS A 416 29.66 -5.10 13.39
C LYS A 416 29.89 -5.65 11.99
N SER A 417 29.09 -5.19 11.04
CA SER A 417 29.21 -5.55 9.64
C SER A 417 29.20 -4.30 8.75
N ILE A 418 29.97 -4.31 7.67
CA ILE A 418 29.90 -3.33 6.61
C ILE A 418 29.51 -4.06 5.32
N TYR A 419 28.31 -3.77 4.82
CA TYR A 419 27.81 -4.29 3.57
C TYR A 419 28.10 -3.29 2.45
N TYR A 420 28.68 -3.77 1.36
CA TYR A 420 28.98 -3.00 0.16
C TYR A 420 28.11 -3.53 -0.96
N TYR A 421 27.24 -2.67 -1.47
CA TYR A 421 26.36 -2.97 -2.59
C TYR A 421 27.09 -2.75 -3.91
N LYS A 422 26.78 -3.56 -4.93
CA LYS A 422 27.36 -3.44 -6.27
C LYS A 422 27.16 -2.04 -6.91
N ASN A 423 26.11 -1.33 -6.53
CA ASN A 423 25.83 0.03 -7.02
C ASN A 423 26.72 1.13 -6.39
N GLY A 424 27.60 0.77 -5.43
CA GLY A 424 28.48 1.70 -4.73
C GLY A 424 27.94 2.22 -3.40
N ASP A 425 26.71 1.88 -3.04
CA ASP A 425 26.17 2.18 -1.71
C ASP A 425 26.84 1.28 -0.65
N LYS A 426 26.86 1.72 0.60
CA LYS A 426 27.37 0.93 1.72
C LYS A 426 26.52 1.08 2.97
N GLU A 427 26.43 0.03 3.77
CA GLU A 427 25.68 0.01 5.02
C GLU A 427 26.53 -0.53 6.16
N GLU A 428 26.71 0.28 7.20
CA GLU A 428 27.28 -0.17 8.47
C GLU A 428 26.14 -0.67 9.36
N ARG A 429 26.16 -1.94 9.77
CA ARG A 429 25.04 -2.60 10.48
C ARG A 429 25.51 -3.50 11.62
N ILE A 430 24.61 -3.82 12.52
CA ILE A 430 24.89 -4.62 13.72
C ILE A 430 24.11 -5.94 13.67
N TYR A 431 24.81 -7.04 13.90
CA TYR A 431 24.21 -8.35 14.16
C TYR A 431 24.23 -8.65 15.65
N GLN A 432 23.09 -9.03 16.22
CA GLN A 432 23.00 -9.63 17.54
C GLN A 432 22.47 -11.05 17.39
N ASN A 433 23.21 -12.05 17.88
CA ASN A 433 22.90 -13.47 17.70
C ASN A 433 22.64 -13.89 16.23
N GLY A 434 23.32 -13.24 15.28
CA GLY A 434 23.19 -13.53 13.84
C GLY A 434 21.96 -12.94 13.14
N ILE A 435 21.18 -12.08 13.82
CA ILE A 435 20.06 -11.32 13.24
C ILE A 435 20.41 -9.83 13.27
N LEU A 436 20.04 -9.08 12.22
CA LEU A 436 20.23 -7.63 12.21
C LEU A 436 19.39 -6.99 13.31
N ASN A 437 20.05 -6.31 14.24
CA ASN A 437 19.39 -5.71 15.40
C ASN A 437 20.22 -4.52 15.92
N GLY A 438 19.56 -3.38 16.10
CA GLY A 438 20.17 -2.11 16.50
C GLY A 438 20.43 -1.16 15.34
N GLU A 439 21.29 -0.16 15.61
CA GLU A 439 21.57 0.95 14.70
C GLU A 439 22.27 0.48 13.43
N SER A 440 21.91 1.12 12.31
CA SER A 440 22.51 0.97 10.99
C SER A 440 22.72 2.35 10.36
N ILE A 441 23.83 2.52 9.65
CA ILE A 441 24.15 3.73 8.88
C ILE A 441 24.29 3.35 7.42
N PHE A 442 23.29 3.72 6.62
CA PHE A 442 23.33 3.60 5.18
C PHE A 442 23.98 4.83 4.56
N LYS A 443 24.93 4.64 3.65
CA LYS A 443 25.64 5.70 2.94
C LYS A 443 25.45 5.46 1.46
N PHE A 444 24.77 6.41 0.82
CA PHE A 444 24.46 6.37 -0.60
C PHE A 444 25.69 6.80 -1.41
N SER A 445 25.83 6.25 -2.61
CA SER A 445 26.87 6.59 -3.58
C SER A 445 26.90 8.07 -3.98
N ASN A 446 25.79 8.80 -3.82
CA ASN A 446 25.69 10.24 -4.05
C ASN A 446 26.20 11.11 -2.87
N GLY A 447 26.63 10.51 -1.75
CA GLY A 447 27.12 11.20 -0.56
C GLY A 447 26.08 11.39 0.55
N ASP A 448 24.80 11.08 0.30
CA ASP A 448 23.77 11.14 1.33
C ASP A 448 23.95 10.02 2.36
N THR A 449 23.38 10.21 3.55
CA THR A 449 23.41 9.20 4.62
C THR A 449 22.04 9.01 5.26
N GLU A 450 21.76 7.81 5.75
CA GLU A 450 20.56 7.48 6.52
C GLU A 450 20.94 6.66 7.76
N GLU A 451 20.77 7.25 8.94
CA GLU A 451 20.82 6.51 10.20
C GLU A 451 19.45 5.86 10.42
N ARG A 452 19.41 4.55 10.66
CA ARG A 452 18.18 3.76 10.79
C ARG A 452 18.38 2.64 11.81
N ASN A 453 17.32 1.94 12.16
CA ASN A 453 17.37 0.88 13.16
C ASN A 453 16.71 -0.40 12.64
N TYR A 454 17.35 -1.53 12.94
CA TYR A 454 16.78 -2.85 12.75
C TYR A 454 16.23 -3.39 14.07
N ARG A 455 15.09 -4.07 14.00
CA ARG A 455 14.60 -4.94 15.06
C ARG A 455 14.21 -6.28 14.44
N ASN A 456 14.84 -7.36 14.92
CA ASN A 456 14.62 -8.72 14.42
C ASN A 456 14.72 -8.85 12.89
N GLY A 457 15.66 -8.15 12.26
CA GLY A 457 15.88 -8.21 10.82
C GLY A 457 15.06 -7.23 9.97
N ILE A 458 14.13 -6.49 10.57
CA ILE A 458 13.25 -5.55 9.87
C ILE A 458 13.59 -4.11 10.28
N LEU A 459 13.61 -3.17 9.34
CA LEU A 459 13.77 -1.75 9.68
C LEU A 459 12.54 -1.28 10.48
N GLU A 460 12.76 -0.78 11.68
CA GLU A 460 11.71 -0.32 12.58
C GLU A 460 12.17 0.90 13.41
N GLY A 461 11.30 1.90 13.54
CA GLY A 461 11.54 3.07 14.37
C GLY A 461 12.09 4.28 13.60
N LYS A 462 12.65 5.25 14.35
CA LYS A 462 13.11 6.52 13.78
C LYS A 462 14.33 6.31 12.88
N ALA A 463 14.31 6.97 11.72
CA ALA A 463 15.46 7.12 10.83
C ALA A 463 15.77 8.59 10.57
N ILE A 464 17.04 8.92 10.33
CA ILE A 464 17.53 10.27 10.07
C ILE A 464 18.27 10.25 8.75
N TYR A 465 17.70 10.90 7.74
CA TYR A 465 18.30 11.04 6.42
C TYR A 465 18.98 12.41 6.31
N ARG A 466 20.26 12.42 5.95
CA ARG A 466 21.08 13.64 5.79
C ARG A 466 21.59 13.75 4.37
N THR A 467 21.40 14.93 3.79
CA THR A 467 22.01 15.37 2.53
C THR A 467 22.96 16.54 2.80
N GLU A 468 23.69 17.03 1.78
CA GLU A 468 24.62 18.16 1.93
C GLU A 468 23.97 19.42 2.57
N ASN A 469 22.66 19.62 2.37
CA ASN A 469 21.98 20.86 2.78
C ASN A 469 20.81 20.64 3.77
N ARG A 470 20.47 19.39 4.12
CA ARG A 470 19.27 19.11 4.92
C ARG A 470 19.41 17.82 5.74
N GLU A 471 18.96 17.87 6.99
CA GLU A 471 18.66 16.69 7.81
C GLU A 471 17.14 16.55 7.94
N ARG A 472 16.62 15.34 7.74
CA ARG A 472 15.19 15.03 7.84
C ARG A 472 14.96 13.70 8.52
N ALA A 473 14.07 13.70 9.50
CA ALA A 473 13.66 12.47 10.19
C ALA A 473 12.49 11.77 9.49
N TYR A 474 12.52 10.44 9.50
CA TYR A 474 11.52 9.53 8.97
C TYR A 474 11.20 8.45 10.01
N PHE A 475 10.15 7.67 9.77
CA PHE A 475 9.79 6.55 10.62
C PHE A 475 9.60 5.29 9.79
N TYR A 476 10.24 4.20 10.18
CA TYR A 476 10.05 2.90 9.55
C TYR A 476 9.03 2.09 10.34
N THR A 477 8.01 1.58 9.63
CA THR A 477 7.04 0.61 10.14
C THR A 477 7.11 -0.61 9.25
N ASP A 478 7.51 -1.75 9.80
CA ASP A 478 7.61 -3.02 9.07
C ASP A 478 8.39 -2.91 7.74
N GLY A 479 9.56 -2.26 7.79
CA GLY A 479 10.41 -2.07 6.60
C GLY A 479 9.99 -0.93 5.67
N THR A 480 8.80 -0.35 5.83
CA THR A 480 8.31 0.76 4.99
C THR A 480 8.66 2.12 5.59
N ARG A 481 9.28 2.99 4.79
CA ARG A 481 9.62 4.36 5.20
C ARG A 481 8.40 5.28 5.09
N GLU A 482 8.01 5.89 6.21
CA GLU A 482 6.93 6.85 6.31
C GLU A 482 7.41 8.21 6.85
N GLU A 483 6.58 9.24 6.68
CA GLU A 483 6.77 10.51 7.39
C GLU A 483 6.66 10.33 8.91
N MET A 484 7.37 11.17 9.65
CA MET A 484 7.26 11.19 11.11
C MET A 484 5.81 11.38 11.55
N PRO A 485 5.27 10.58 12.49
CA PRO A 485 3.84 10.58 12.81
C PRO A 485 3.26 11.96 13.13
N LYS A 486 4.03 12.80 13.84
CA LYS A 486 3.60 14.17 14.18
C LYS A 486 3.55 15.10 12.97
N LEU A 487 4.52 14.99 12.07
CA LEU A 487 4.51 15.75 10.82
C LEU A 487 3.31 15.32 9.96
N LYS A 488 3.13 14.01 9.79
CA LYS A 488 1.99 13.41 9.08
C LYS A 488 0.64 13.90 9.64
N TYR A 489 0.49 13.93 10.97
CA TYR A 489 -0.72 14.44 11.62
C TYR A 489 -1.07 15.86 11.20
N TYR A 490 -0.11 16.80 11.23
CA TYR A 490 -0.37 18.19 10.85
C TYR A 490 -0.60 18.36 9.35
N LEU A 491 0.17 17.67 8.50
CA LEU A 491 -0.01 17.77 7.05
C LEU A 491 -1.33 17.14 6.58
N SER A 492 -1.79 16.07 7.23
CA SER A 492 -2.96 15.28 6.83
C SER A 492 -4.23 15.58 7.65
N ILE A 493 -4.25 16.59 8.54
CA ILE A 493 -5.38 16.79 9.46
C ILE A 493 -6.74 16.94 8.77
N ASP A 494 -6.82 17.76 7.70
CA ASP A 494 -8.05 17.96 6.94
C ASP A 494 -8.25 16.87 5.87
N LYS A 495 -7.20 16.13 5.49
CA LYS A 495 -7.36 14.88 4.73
C LYS A 495 -8.09 13.82 5.55
N GLU A 496 -7.73 13.63 6.82
CA GLU A 496 -8.43 12.69 7.70
C GLU A 496 -9.86 13.17 8.00
N ARG A 497 -10.04 14.48 8.26
CA ARG A 497 -11.35 15.03 8.65
C ARG A 497 -12.36 15.12 7.52
N ILE A 498 -11.93 15.55 6.34
CA ILE A 498 -12.81 15.90 5.22
C ILE A 498 -12.30 15.42 3.85
N ASN A 499 -11.24 14.60 3.79
CA ASN A 499 -10.70 14.02 2.56
C ASN A 499 -10.26 15.02 1.48
N ILE A 500 -9.60 16.11 1.90
CA ILE A 500 -8.85 16.99 0.98
C ILE A 500 -7.39 16.54 0.82
N ASP A 501 -6.64 17.19 -0.06
CA ASP A 501 -5.20 16.91 -0.21
C ASP A 501 -4.39 17.23 1.06
N ASP A 502 -3.27 16.52 1.24
CA ASP A 502 -2.30 16.85 2.29
C ASP A 502 -1.80 18.28 2.10
N TYR A 503 -1.67 19.01 3.21
CA TYR A 503 -1.01 20.31 3.19
C TYR A 503 0.46 20.15 2.83
N GLN A 504 1.01 21.14 2.12
CA GLN A 504 2.43 21.19 1.87
C GLN A 504 3.18 21.59 3.14
N GLU A 505 4.44 21.15 3.27
CA GLU A 505 5.32 21.51 4.40
C GLU A 505 5.40 23.03 4.63
N THR A 506 5.25 23.84 3.56
CA THR A 506 5.17 25.31 3.60
C THR A 506 4.11 25.83 4.57
N MET A 507 3.02 25.09 4.77
CA MET A 507 2.00 25.39 5.78
C MET A 507 2.58 25.45 7.21
N LEU A 508 3.60 24.65 7.50
CA LEU A 508 4.27 24.64 8.80
C LEU A 508 5.51 25.55 8.81
N ILE A 509 6.26 25.66 7.72
CA ILE A 509 7.59 26.33 7.72
C ILE A 509 7.59 27.78 7.21
N ASP A 510 6.55 28.24 6.53
CA ASP A 510 6.47 29.63 6.04
C ASP A 510 5.86 30.55 7.13
N PRO A 511 6.57 31.62 7.55
CA PRO A 511 6.09 32.52 8.58
C PRO A 511 4.84 33.34 8.20
N ASN A 512 4.54 33.47 6.90
CA ASN A 512 3.36 34.20 6.41
C ASN A 512 2.12 33.32 6.26
N ILE A 513 2.33 31.99 6.12
CA ILE A 513 1.25 31.01 5.99
C ILE A 513 0.89 30.49 7.37
N GLY A 514 1.73 29.63 7.98
CA GLY A 514 1.52 29.04 9.29
C GLY A 514 0.28 28.13 9.43
N HIS A 515 0.28 27.26 10.43
CA HIS A 515 -0.76 26.25 10.63
C HIS A 515 -1.69 26.62 11.80
N TRP A 516 -3.02 26.51 11.62
CA TRP A 516 -4.01 26.89 12.64
C TRP A 516 -3.93 25.99 13.87
N ASP A 517 -3.96 24.67 13.65
CA ASP A 517 -4.06 23.68 14.74
C ASP A 517 -2.70 23.36 15.42
N LEU A 518 -1.60 24.04 15.05
CA LEU A 518 -0.26 23.76 15.59
C LEU A 518 -0.19 24.06 17.09
N LYS A 519 0.21 23.08 17.89
CA LYS A 519 0.40 23.23 19.34
C LYS A 519 1.83 23.68 19.67
N GLU A 520 1.98 24.49 20.72
CA GLU A 520 3.30 24.98 21.16
C GLU A 520 4.24 23.84 21.58
N GLU A 521 3.70 22.83 22.26
CA GLU A 521 4.44 21.64 22.72
C GLU A 521 5.04 20.82 21.56
N ASP A 522 4.47 20.91 20.36
CA ASP A 522 4.88 20.13 19.19
C ASP A 522 5.92 20.86 18.33
N LYS A 523 6.09 22.17 18.51
CA LYS A 523 6.99 22.98 17.69
C LYS A 523 8.45 22.52 17.76
N LYS A 524 8.91 22.12 18.94
CA LYS A 524 10.29 21.67 19.15
C LYS A 524 10.59 20.43 18.30
N GLU A 525 9.75 19.41 18.42
CA GLU A 525 9.90 18.15 17.69
C GLU A 525 9.77 18.35 16.18
N LEU A 526 8.78 19.12 15.73
CA LEU A 526 8.61 19.41 14.29
C LEU A 526 9.77 20.22 13.71
N LYS A 527 10.34 21.14 14.49
CA LYS A 527 11.56 21.87 14.09
C LYS A 527 12.75 20.93 13.91
N GLU A 528 12.92 19.96 14.82
CA GLU A 528 13.94 18.92 14.70
C GLU A 528 13.70 18.02 13.47
N ILE A 529 12.44 17.64 13.19
CA ILE A 529 12.07 16.81 12.02
C ILE A 529 12.31 17.54 10.69
N LEU A 530 11.93 18.83 10.60
CA LEU A 530 11.92 19.59 9.35
C LEU A 530 13.23 20.36 9.09
N GLY A 531 14.07 20.54 10.12
CA GLY A 531 15.29 21.36 10.09
C GLY A 531 15.02 22.86 10.00
N LYS A 532 13.77 23.31 10.20
CA LYS A 532 13.33 24.71 10.09
C LYS A 532 12.38 25.05 11.23
N ASN A 533 12.33 26.33 11.60
CA ASN A 533 11.29 26.80 12.53
C ASN A 533 9.91 26.52 11.94
N VAL A 534 8.97 26.12 12.80
CA VAL A 534 7.56 25.96 12.45
C VAL A 534 6.72 27.07 13.06
N TYR A 535 5.69 27.51 12.33
CA TYR A 535 4.90 28.69 12.65
C TYR A 535 3.43 28.33 12.85
N LYS A 536 2.92 28.66 14.05
CA LYS A 536 1.48 28.64 14.32
C LYS A 536 0.89 29.92 13.76
N LYS A 537 -0.23 29.82 13.04
CA LYS A 537 -0.98 31.01 12.63
C LYS A 537 -2.23 31.18 13.48
N ASP A 538 -2.46 32.42 13.90
CA ASP A 538 -3.77 32.81 14.44
C ASP A 538 -4.80 32.82 13.30
N PRO A 539 -5.84 31.97 13.35
CA PRO A 539 -6.86 31.90 12.29
C PRO A 539 -7.58 33.24 12.09
N LYS A 540 -7.58 34.15 13.08
CA LYS A 540 -8.18 35.50 12.93
C LYS A 540 -7.53 36.32 11.81
N LYS A 541 -6.28 36.01 11.46
CA LYS A 541 -5.54 36.67 10.36
C LYS A 541 -5.90 36.14 8.98
N ASP A 542 -6.59 34.99 8.89
CA ASP A 542 -7.02 34.37 7.63
C ASP A 542 -8.49 34.63 7.31
N ILE A 543 -9.14 35.53 8.04
CA ILE A 543 -10.50 35.98 7.74
C ILE A 543 -10.45 36.86 6.49
N ASN A 544 -11.22 36.47 5.46
CA ASN A 544 -11.50 37.30 4.31
C ASN A 544 -12.46 38.42 4.75
N GLN A 545 -11.95 39.62 5.08
CA GLN A 545 -12.73 40.68 5.75
C GLN A 545 -13.90 41.21 4.92
N GLY A 546 -13.82 41.20 3.58
CA GLY A 546 -14.93 41.46 2.66
C GLY A 546 -15.52 40.21 2.01
N GLY A 547 -15.15 39.03 2.50
CA GLY A 547 -15.47 37.75 1.88
C GLY A 547 -16.94 37.37 2.06
N ILE A 548 -17.64 37.14 0.94
CA ILE A 548 -19.03 36.70 0.91
C ILE A 548 -19.12 35.37 0.18
N VAL A 549 -19.93 34.44 0.71
CA VAL A 549 -20.20 33.15 0.10
C VAL A 549 -21.69 33.02 -0.19
N ALA A 550 -22.02 32.53 -1.37
CA ALA A 550 -23.39 32.13 -1.71
C ALA A 550 -23.44 30.62 -1.97
N ILE A 551 -24.42 29.98 -1.35
CA ILE A 551 -24.63 28.54 -1.41
C ILE A 551 -26.00 28.29 -2.02
N ASP A 552 -26.02 27.70 -3.21
CA ASP A 552 -27.22 27.10 -3.76
C ASP A 552 -27.31 25.66 -3.27
N PHE A 553 -28.11 25.44 -2.22
CA PHE A 553 -28.41 24.12 -1.67
C PHE A 553 -29.47 23.45 -2.53
N GLY A 554 -29.09 22.90 -3.68
CA GLY A 554 -30.01 22.28 -4.64
C GLY A 554 -30.40 20.84 -4.29
N THR A 555 -31.49 20.35 -4.90
CA THR A 555 -32.01 18.98 -4.66
C THR A 555 -31.03 17.89 -5.09
N LYS A 556 -30.41 18.04 -6.26
CA LYS A 556 -29.45 17.06 -6.81
C LYS A 556 -28.01 17.44 -6.49
N SER A 557 -27.69 18.73 -6.55
CA SER A 557 -26.34 19.24 -6.38
C SER A 557 -26.34 20.56 -5.62
N THR A 558 -25.31 20.76 -4.81
CA THR A 558 -24.97 22.00 -4.13
C THR A 558 -23.86 22.72 -4.88
N VAL A 559 -24.05 24.02 -5.10
CA VAL A 559 -23.08 24.91 -5.75
C VAL A 559 -22.67 26.00 -4.77
N VAL A 560 -21.38 26.30 -4.73
CA VAL A 560 -20.83 27.38 -3.90
C VAL A 560 -20.07 28.35 -4.76
N VAL A 561 -20.39 29.64 -4.63
CA VAL A 561 -19.62 30.74 -5.20
C VAL A 561 -19.18 31.69 -4.09
N TYR A 562 -18.09 32.40 -4.32
CA TYR A 562 -17.56 33.35 -3.37
C TYR A 562 -17.05 34.61 -4.06
N GLN A 563 -17.05 35.68 -3.28
CA GLN A 563 -16.46 36.96 -3.61
C GLN A 563 -15.47 37.33 -2.49
N LYS A 564 -14.24 37.70 -2.86
CA LYS A 564 -13.22 38.25 -1.93
C LYS A 564 -13.25 39.79 -1.98
N ASP A 565 -12.12 40.45 -1.73
CA ASP A 565 -11.96 41.91 -1.82
C ASP A 565 -11.86 42.42 -3.28
N SER A 566 -12.63 41.83 -4.20
CA SER A 566 -12.69 42.22 -5.61
C SER A 566 -14.10 42.06 -6.16
N GLU A 567 -14.41 42.69 -7.30
CA GLU A 567 -15.69 42.50 -8.00
C GLU A 567 -15.85 41.10 -8.64
N ASN A 568 -14.77 40.31 -8.69
CA ASN A 568 -14.80 38.98 -9.28
C ASN A 568 -15.52 38.00 -8.35
N ILE A 569 -16.50 37.30 -8.92
CA ILE A 569 -17.20 36.19 -8.29
C ILE A 569 -16.71 34.89 -8.93
N LEU A 570 -16.30 33.93 -8.11
CA LEU A 570 -15.73 32.67 -8.57
C LEU A 570 -16.48 31.48 -7.93
N PRO A 571 -16.71 30.39 -8.66
CA PRO A 571 -17.19 29.15 -8.09
C PRO A 571 -16.08 28.47 -7.27
N MET A 572 -16.47 27.75 -6.22
CA MET A 572 -15.57 27.04 -5.33
C MET A 572 -15.68 25.53 -5.53
N ARG A 573 -14.55 24.83 -5.55
CA ARG A 573 -14.49 23.36 -5.58
C ARG A 573 -14.68 22.84 -4.15
N ILE A 574 -15.79 22.17 -3.88
CA ILE A 574 -16.15 21.65 -2.53
C ILE A 574 -16.38 20.13 -2.53
N SER A 575 -15.56 19.40 -3.30
CA SER A 575 -15.84 18.02 -3.71
C SER A 575 -15.42 16.90 -2.77
N GLY A 576 -14.66 17.18 -1.71
CA GLY A 576 -14.08 16.14 -0.85
C GLY A 576 -13.20 15.12 -1.60
N ASP A 577 -12.70 15.51 -2.77
CA ASP A 577 -11.80 14.77 -3.64
C ASP A 577 -10.49 15.55 -3.73
N LYS A 578 -9.40 14.86 -4.07
CA LYS A 578 -8.10 15.48 -4.37
C LYS A 578 -8.26 16.60 -5.40
N LEU A 579 -7.89 17.82 -5.02
CA LEU A 579 -7.95 19.04 -5.81
C LEU A 579 -6.69 19.24 -6.67
N ASN A 580 -5.59 18.56 -6.33
CA ASN A 580 -4.33 18.57 -7.08
C ASN A 580 -4.41 17.76 -8.40
N ARG A 581 -5.31 18.20 -9.28
CA ARG A 581 -5.52 17.71 -10.65
C ARG A 581 -6.18 18.80 -11.48
N GLU A 582 -6.25 18.59 -12.79
CA GLU A 582 -7.00 19.49 -13.68
C GLU A 582 -8.47 19.65 -13.24
N VAL A 583 -8.95 20.89 -13.36
CA VAL A 583 -10.31 21.29 -12.99
C VAL A 583 -11.30 20.70 -13.99
N ARG A 584 -12.35 20.05 -13.48
CA ARG A 584 -13.49 19.57 -14.28
C ARG A 584 -14.71 20.44 -14.00
N ASN A 585 -15.61 20.58 -14.97
CA ASN A 585 -16.87 21.31 -14.76
C ASN A 585 -17.69 20.72 -13.59
N THR A 586 -17.64 19.39 -13.42
CA THR A 586 -18.32 18.69 -12.32
C THR A 586 -17.76 19.00 -10.93
N ASP A 587 -16.56 19.59 -10.82
CA ASP A 587 -15.97 19.91 -9.50
C ASP A 587 -16.68 21.09 -8.80
N TYR A 588 -17.43 21.89 -9.56
CA TYR A 588 -18.22 23.03 -9.04
C TYR A 588 -19.66 22.63 -8.70
N GLU A 589 -20.03 21.37 -8.89
CA GLU A 589 -21.39 20.85 -8.74
C GLU A 589 -21.37 19.59 -7.89
N ASN A 590 -21.66 19.73 -6.61
CA ASN A 590 -21.39 18.69 -5.64
C ASN A 590 -22.68 17.98 -5.29
N PRO A 591 -22.81 16.66 -5.50
CA PRO A 591 -24.04 15.95 -5.19
C PRO A 591 -24.52 16.23 -3.76
N THR A 592 -25.82 16.45 -3.59
CA THR A 592 -26.44 16.71 -2.27
C THR A 592 -26.75 15.39 -1.56
N VAL A 593 -25.69 14.61 -1.33
CA VAL A 593 -25.77 13.24 -0.81
C VAL A 593 -24.89 13.09 0.42
N ILE A 594 -25.38 12.35 1.42
CA ILE A 594 -24.64 11.99 2.64
C ILE A 594 -24.74 10.49 2.89
N GLU A 595 -23.66 9.89 3.35
CA GLU A 595 -23.56 8.48 3.74
C GLU A 595 -23.04 8.36 5.17
N PHE A 596 -23.74 7.60 6.00
CA PHE A 596 -23.40 7.31 7.39
C PHE A 596 -22.77 5.93 7.53
N ARG A 597 -21.49 5.86 7.90
CA ARG A 597 -20.75 4.60 8.03
C ARG A 597 -20.61 4.15 9.48
N ASP A 598 -20.40 5.09 10.40
CA ASP A 598 -20.34 4.86 11.84
C ASP A 598 -20.88 6.09 12.58
N ILE A 599 -22.19 6.10 12.85
CA ILE A 599 -22.87 7.28 13.41
C ILE A 599 -22.39 7.55 14.84
N GLU A 600 -22.17 6.51 15.64
CA GLU A 600 -21.78 6.67 17.05
C GLU A 600 -20.40 7.29 17.17
N LYS A 601 -19.44 6.76 16.41
CA LYS A 601 -18.07 7.29 16.40
C LYS A 601 -18.04 8.70 15.84
N PHE A 602 -18.74 8.97 14.72
CA PHE A 602 -18.82 10.31 14.17
C PHE A 602 -19.39 11.32 15.17
N LEU A 603 -20.54 11.03 15.78
CA LEU A 603 -21.17 11.95 16.73
C LEU A 603 -20.32 12.16 17.98
N LYS A 604 -19.63 11.12 18.44
CA LYS A 604 -18.67 11.25 19.55
C LYS A 604 -17.57 12.25 19.18
N ASP A 605 -16.92 12.07 18.03
CA ASP A 605 -15.81 12.92 17.57
C ASP A 605 -16.29 14.35 17.24
N TYR A 606 -17.44 14.48 16.58
CA TYR A 606 -18.09 15.75 16.24
C TYR A 606 -18.40 16.59 17.49
N ASN A 607 -18.80 15.95 18.59
CA ASN A 607 -19.15 16.64 19.83
C ASN A 607 -17.94 16.94 20.76
N THR A 608 -16.73 16.49 20.41
CA THR A 608 -15.54 16.74 21.26
C THR A 608 -15.11 18.20 21.34
N LYS A 609 -15.36 18.98 20.27
CA LYS A 609 -14.96 20.38 20.16
C LYS A 609 -16.10 21.23 19.62
N VAL A 610 -16.12 22.51 19.99
CA VAL A 610 -17.08 23.48 19.43
C VAL A 610 -16.73 23.88 17.99
N GLY A 611 -15.45 23.79 17.62
CA GLY A 611 -14.96 24.12 16.28
C GLY A 611 -13.89 23.15 15.80
N ARG A 612 -13.87 22.90 14.49
CA ARG A 612 -12.94 21.98 13.81
C ARG A 612 -12.75 20.66 14.61
N PRO A 613 -13.83 19.91 14.88
CA PRO A 613 -13.73 18.64 15.59
C PRO A 613 -12.89 17.63 14.81
N ASN A 614 -12.20 16.73 15.52
CA ASN A 614 -11.34 15.71 14.91
C ASN A 614 -12.17 14.53 14.34
N THR A 615 -13.21 14.83 13.57
CA THR A 615 -14.02 13.83 12.85
C THR A 615 -13.16 13.05 11.88
N LYS A 616 -13.61 11.87 11.43
CA LYS A 616 -13.00 11.17 10.30
C LYS A 616 -13.99 11.11 9.15
N TRP A 617 -13.54 11.48 7.96
CA TRP A 617 -14.34 11.40 6.74
C TRP A 617 -14.83 9.97 6.46
N GLU A 618 -14.09 8.96 6.91
CA GLU A 618 -14.48 7.54 6.79
C GLU A 618 -15.72 7.16 7.61
N ASP A 619 -16.10 7.96 8.62
CA ASP A 619 -17.28 7.71 9.44
C ASP A 619 -18.55 8.31 8.82
N VAL A 620 -18.44 9.44 8.11
CA VAL A 620 -19.50 10.07 7.32
C VAL A 620 -18.93 10.63 6.02
N ILE A 621 -19.44 10.15 4.89
CA ILE A 621 -19.01 10.56 3.55
C ILE A 621 -20.07 11.47 2.94
N VAL A 622 -19.68 12.49 2.17
CA VAL A 622 -20.59 13.40 1.47
C VAL A 622 -20.28 13.49 -0.02
N SER A 623 -21.24 14.00 -0.79
CA SER A 623 -21.09 14.42 -2.19
C SER A 623 -20.64 13.29 -3.13
N HIS A 624 -19.59 13.48 -3.92
CA HIS A 624 -19.27 12.58 -5.04
C HIS A 624 -18.99 11.14 -4.60
N THR A 625 -18.32 10.94 -3.46
CA THR A 625 -18.02 9.58 -2.98
C THR A 625 -19.28 8.89 -2.45
N ALA A 626 -20.13 9.61 -1.70
CA ALA A 626 -21.42 9.06 -1.26
C ALA A 626 -22.34 8.74 -2.45
N PHE A 627 -22.38 9.62 -3.45
CA PHE A 627 -23.13 9.39 -4.69
C PHE A 627 -22.61 8.18 -5.47
N ARG A 628 -21.29 7.99 -5.56
CA ARG A 628 -20.71 6.80 -6.22
C ARG A 628 -21.09 5.51 -5.51
N ASN A 629 -21.01 5.50 -4.17
CA ASN A 629 -21.38 4.33 -3.37
C ASN A 629 -22.88 3.99 -3.51
N LEU A 630 -23.74 4.99 -3.70
CA LEU A 630 -25.16 4.82 -4.02
C LEU A 630 -25.34 4.12 -5.36
N VAL A 631 -24.66 4.59 -6.42
CA VAL A 631 -24.74 4.03 -7.77
C VAL A 631 -24.19 2.59 -7.84
N GLU A 632 -23.10 2.30 -7.13
CA GLU A 632 -22.50 0.96 -7.07
C GLU A 632 -23.31 -0.02 -6.20
N GLY A 633 -24.31 0.46 -5.44
CA GLY A 633 -25.23 -0.38 -4.67
C GLY A 633 -24.60 -1.08 -3.46
N THR A 634 -23.53 -0.52 -2.89
CA THR A 634 -22.72 -1.21 -1.85
C THR A 634 -23.34 -1.19 -0.46
N ASN A 635 -24.25 -0.25 -0.13
CA ASN A 635 -25.14 -0.27 1.04
C ASN A 635 -26.11 0.94 1.07
N GLU A 636 -27.18 0.90 0.28
CA GLU A 636 -28.06 2.07 0.03
C GLU A 636 -28.71 2.66 1.30
N LEU A 637 -28.86 1.88 2.37
CA LEU A 637 -29.46 2.33 3.63
C LEU A 637 -28.64 3.29 4.47
N SER A 638 -27.34 3.30 4.24
CA SER A 638 -26.47 4.26 4.89
C SER A 638 -26.57 5.64 4.24
N ILE A 639 -27.25 5.77 3.09
CA ILE A 639 -27.17 6.92 2.21
C ILE A 639 -28.51 7.67 2.14
N ILE A 640 -28.46 9.00 2.25
CA ILE A 640 -29.57 9.90 1.93
C ILE A 640 -29.19 10.74 0.72
N SER A 641 -29.87 10.56 -0.41
CA SER A 641 -29.70 11.38 -1.62
C SER A 641 -30.71 12.54 -1.75
N ASP A 642 -31.80 12.47 -0.99
CA ASP A 642 -32.97 13.36 -1.16
C ASP A 642 -33.13 14.29 0.06
N ILE A 643 -32.03 14.72 0.69
CA ILE A 643 -32.02 15.49 1.96
C ILE A 643 -32.90 16.75 1.84
N LYS A 644 -32.80 17.49 0.73
CA LYS A 644 -33.62 18.69 0.50
C LYS A 644 -35.12 18.35 0.36
N GLN A 645 -35.47 17.25 -0.31
CA GLN A 645 -36.87 16.82 -0.45
C GLN A 645 -37.45 16.39 0.91
N TRP A 646 -36.65 15.69 1.71
CA TRP A 646 -37.03 15.32 3.07
C TRP A 646 -37.35 16.54 3.95
N CYS A 647 -36.60 17.63 3.83
CA CYS A 647 -36.89 18.87 4.56
C CYS A 647 -38.28 19.44 4.27
N ALA A 648 -38.81 19.19 3.06
CA ALA A 648 -40.14 19.63 2.64
C ALA A 648 -41.27 18.63 2.98
N SER A 649 -40.92 17.41 3.40
CA SER A 649 -41.89 16.35 3.70
C SER A 649 -42.39 16.46 5.14
N LYS A 650 -43.72 16.55 5.33
CA LYS A 650 -44.35 16.76 6.65
C LYS A 650 -44.70 15.46 7.39
N ASN A 651 -44.80 14.32 6.69
CA ASN A 651 -45.36 13.08 7.25
C ASN A 651 -44.42 11.87 7.09
N GLU A 652 -43.22 12.05 6.55
CA GLU A 652 -42.32 10.93 6.24
C GLU A 652 -41.21 10.79 7.27
N ASN A 653 -41.15 9.60 7.85
CA ASN A 653 -39.98 9.14 8.58
C ASN A 653 -38.98 8.50 7.62
N ILE A 654 -37.70 8.75 7.84
CA ILE A 654 -36.59 8.07 7.16
C ILE A 654 -35.87 7.22 8.20
N VAL A 655 -35.73 5.92 7.95
CA VAL A 655 -34.85 5.07 8.78
C VAL A 655 -33.53 4.86 8.03
N ILE A 656 -32.44 5.12 8.73
CA ILE A 656 -31.06 5.00 8.25
C ILE A 656 -30.42 3.88 9.04
N VAL A 657 -29.70 3.01 8.33
CA VAL A 657 -28.86 1.99 8.96
C VAL A 657 -27.43 2.23 8.50
N ASP A 658 -26.56 2.59 9.43
CA ASP A 658 -25.15 2.79 9.11
C ASP A 658 -24.44 1.48 8.76
N ARG A 659 -23.20 1.55 8.29
CA ARG A 659 -22.43 0.34 7.93
C ARG A 659 -22.05 -0.54 9.12
N LYS A 660 -22.24 -0.08 10.36
CA LYS A 660 -22.07 -0.86 11.59
C LYS A 660 -23.37 -1.51 12.08
N GLY A 661 -24.48 -1.24 11.41
CA GLY A 661 -25.80 -1.78 11.74
C GLY A 661 -26.59 -0.95 12.75
N LYS A 662 -26.14 0.28 13.08
CA LYS A 662 -26.93 1.17 13.93
C LYS A 662 -28.09 1.74 13.13
N GLU A 663 -29.29 1.52 13.64
CA GLU A 663 -30.53 2.04 13.08
C GLU A 663 -30.94 3.35 13.79
N ILE A 664 -31.23 4.39 13.00
CA ILE A 664 -31.79 5.66 13.48
C ILE A 664 -33.02 6.00 12.65
N THR A 665 -34.12 6.33 13.32
CA THR A 665 -35.32 6.88 12.68
C THR A 665 -35.29 8.40 12.77
N LEU A 666 -35.22 9.05 11.61
CA LEU A 666 -35.41 10.49 11.45
C LEU A 666 -36.90 10.80 11.33
N SER A 667 -37.41 11.57 12.29
CA SER A 667 -38.75 12.18 12.25
C SER A 667 -38.87 13.21 11.11
N PRO A 668 -40.08 13.68 10.77
CA PRO A 668 -40.25 14.82 9.87
C PRO A 668 -39.36 15.98 10.31
N TYR A 669 -38.81 16.72 9.35
CA TYR A 669 -37.70 17.66 9.61
C TYR A 669 -38.01 18.74 10.66
N LEU A 670 -39.25 19.23 10.71
CA LEU A 670 -39.69 20.22 11.71
C LEU A 670 -39.91 19.61 13.11
N GLU A 671 -39.99 18.29 13.24
CA GLU A 671 -40.23 17.55 14.48
C GLU A 671 -38.93 17.01 15.11
N LEU A 672 -37.77 17.24 14.48
CA LEU A 672 -36.48 16.81 15.00
C LEU A 672 -36.23 17.39 16.40
N ASN A 673 -36.11 16.50 17.38
CA ASN A 673 -35.88 16.86 18.77
C ASN A 673 -34.39 16.94 19.08
N GLU A 674 -33.85 18.16 19.18
CA GLU A 674 -32.45 18.45 19.53
C GLU A 674 -32.03 17.87 20.90
N LYS A 675 -32.98 17.53 21.78
CA LYS A 675 -32.71 16.92 23.10
C LYS A 675 -32.71 15.39 23.08
N SER A 676 -33.02 14.77 21.93
CA SER A 676 -32.99 13.32 21.80
C SER A 676 -31.56 12.80 21.95
N LYS A 677 -31.40 11.64 22.60
CA LYS A 677 -30.10 10.96 22.69
C LYS A 677 -29.58 10.54 21.31
N ASP A 678 -30.50 10.27 20.39
CA ASP A 678 -30.21 9.91 18.99
C ASP A 678 -30.47 11.09 18.05
N TYR A 679 -30.28 12.34 18.51
CA TYR A 679 -30.40 13.50 17.63
C TYR A 679 -29.39 13.43 16.48
N LEU A 680 -29.92 13.43 15.26
CA LEU A 680 -29.15 13.46 14.03
C LEU A 680 -29.84 14.43 13.07
N ASP A 681 -29.12 15.46 12.64
CA ASP A 681 -29.56 16.40 11.62
C ASP A 681 -28.63 16.29 10.40
N PRO A 682 -29.04 15.54 9.36
CA PRO A 682 -28.26 15.39 8.14
C PRO A 682 -27.95 16.72 7.44
N VAL A 683 -28.81 17.73 7.58
CA VAL A 683 -28.60 19.07 6.98
C VAL A 683 -27.47 19.79 7.70
N GLU A 684 -27.45 19.73 9.04
CA GLU A 684 -26.36 20.30 9.85
C GLU A 684 -25.02 19.63 9.53
N ILE A 685 -24.99 18.29 9.47
CA ILE A 685 -23.77 17.53 9.18
C ILE A 685 -23.28 17.81 7.76
N TYR A 686 -24.17 17.84 6.77
CA TYR A 686 -23.82 18.21 5.41
C TYR A 686 -23.24 19.63 5.35
N ALA A 687 -23.88 20.59 6.02
CA ALA A 687 -23.40 21.96 6.12
C ALA A 687 -22.04 22.09 6.85
N TYR A 688 -21.73 21.21 7.80
CA TYR A 688 -20.40 21.11 8.41
C TYR A 688 -19.32 20.73 7.39
N TYR A 689 -19.58 19.75 6.53
CA TYR A 689 -18.64 19.40 5.45
C TYR A 689 -18.51 20.53 4.44
N ILE A 690 -19.63 21.10 3.96
CA ILE A 690 -19.60 22.26 3.04
C ILE A 690 -18.82 23.43 3.67
N GLY A 691 -19.11 23.77 4.93
CA GLY A 691 -18.40 24.78 5.69
C GLY A 691 -16.91 24.48 5.83
N SER A 692 -16.51 23.22 6.03
CA SER A 692 -15.11 22.82 6.15
C SER A 692 -14.36 22.85 4.81
N TYR A 693 -15.04 22.56 3.69
CA TYR A 693 -14.48 22.77 2.36
C TYR A 693 -14.30 24.25 2.04
N ILE A 694 -15.20 25.12 2.52
CA ILE A 694 -15.08 26.57 2.37
C ILE A 694 -13.98 27.13 3.29
N ASN A 695 -13.98 26.73 4.57
CA ASN A 695 -13.14 27.28 5.63
C ASN A 695 -11.98 26.33 5.97
N ASN A 696 -10.87 26.48 5.26
CA ASN A 696 -9.65 25.69 5.48
C ASN A 696 -8.40 26.56 5.27
N MET A 697 -7.23 26.04 5.64
CA MET A 697 -5.99 26.80 5.63
C MET A 697 -5.52 27.27 4.23
N ILE A 698 -6.11 26.74 3.15
CA ILE A 698 -5.85 27.20 1.77
C ILE A 698 -6.80 28.34 1.38
N ASN A 699 -8.09 28.19 1.70
CA ASN A 699 -9.13 29.14 1.31
C ASN A 699 -9.25 30.35 2.26
N GLY A 700 -8.78 30.20 3.49
CA GLY A 700 -9.03 31.13 4.59
C GLY A 700 -10.41 30.92 5.20
N ILE A 701 -10.93 31.95 5.85
CA ILE A 701 -12.18 31.90 6.62
C ILE A 701 -13.16 32.94 6.08
N TYR A 702 -14.42 32.54 5.95
CA TYR A 702 -15.55 33.41 5.61
C TYR A 702 -16.51 33.50 6.78
N LEU A 703 -17.21 34.63 6.91
CA LEU A 703 -18.17 34.86 8.00
C LEU A 703 -19.56 35.25 7.48
N GLU A 704 -19.73 35.48 6.18
CA GLU A 704 -21.01 35.89 5.61
C GLU A 704 -21.46 34.94 4.51
N TYR A 705 -22.64 34.34 4.71
CA TYR A 705 -23.20 33.31 3.85
C TYR A 705 -24.64 33.65 3.44
N TYR A 706 -24.98 33.43 2.18
CA TYR A 706 -26.33 33.57 1.64
C TYR A 706 -26.82 32.25 1.05
N LEU A 707 -28.04 31.84 1.41
CA LEU A 707 -28.73 30.67 0.85
C LEU A 707 -29.96 31.11 0.06
N SER A 708 -30.21 30.42 -1.05
CA SER A 708 -31.46 30.49 -1.81
C SER A 708 -32.42 29.37 -1.39
N PHE A 709 -33.72 29.61 -1.57
CA PHE A 709 -34.77 28.60 -1.37
C PHE A 709 -35.79 28.65 -2.51
N PRO A 710 -36.53 27.55 -2.77
CA PRO A 710 -37.66 27.57 -3.68
C PRO A 710 -38.76 28.51 -3.16
N VAL A 711 -39.52 29.12 -4.08
CA VAL A 711 -40.59 30.08 -3.72
C VAL A 711 -41.73 29.41 -2.93
N THR A 712 -41.88 28.10 -3.08
CA THR A 712 -42.95 27.30 -2.45
C THR A 712 -42.65 26.87 -1.01
N TYR A 713 -41.43 27.14 -0.50
CA TYR A 713 -41.02 26.72 0.84
C TYR A 713 -41.59 27.63 1.93
N GLU A 714 -42.29 27.01 2.88
CA GLU A 714 -42.84 27.71 4.04
C GLU A 714 -41.73 28.33 4.88
N LYS A 715 -42.03 29.48 5.50
CA LYS A 715 -41.05 30.21 6.32
C LYS A 715 -40.40 29.34 7.41
N ALA A 716 -41.19 28.51 8.11
CA ALA A 716 -40.68 27.64 9.16
C ALA A 716 -39.63 26.63 8.67
N ILE A 717 -39.77 26.12 7.44
CA ILE A 717 -38.81 25.19 6.84
C ILE A 717 -37.54 25.95 6.46
N ARG A 718 -37.67 27.13 5.84
CA ARG A 718 -36.53 28.00 5.47
C ARG A 718 -35.69 28.38 6.69
N GLU A 719 -36.34 28.84 7.77
CA GLU A 719 -35.68 29.21 9.03
C GLU A 719 -34.98 28.01 9.69
N ARG A 720 -35.59 26.81 9.64
CA ARG A 720 -34.98 25.58 10.17
C ARG A 720 -33.72 25.20 9.38
N ILE A 721 -33.77 25.22 8.05
CA ILE A 721 -32.60 24.94 7.20
C ILE A 721 -31.49 25.95 7.46
N LEU A 722 -31.81 27.26 7.52
CA LEU A 722 -30.84 28.31 7.85
C LEU A 722 -30.15 28.04 9.19
N LYS A 723 -30.90 27.64 10.22
CA LYS A 723 -30.34 27.30 11.54
C LYS A 723 -29.44 26.06 11.49
N SER A 724 -29.81 25.02 10.75
CA SER A 724 -28.96 23.83 10.57
C SER A 724 -27.67 24.18 9.82
N PHE A 725 -27.75 25.02 8.78
CA PHE A 725 -26.58 25.52 8.06
C PHE A 725 -25.70 26.42 8.93
N GLU A 726 -26.30 27.32 9.72
CA GLU A 726 -25.59 28.16 10.68
C GLU A 726 -24.78 27.32 11.66
N LYS A 727 -25.40 26.31 12.30
CA LYS A 727 -24.72 25.38 13.20
C LYS A 727 -23.58 24.61 12.51
N GLY A 728 -23.86 24.01 11.35
CA GLY A 728 -22.88 23.21 10.62
C GLY A 728 -21.68 24.03 10.16
N ILE A 729 -21.92 25.17 9.50
CA ILE A 729 -20.85 26.08 9.06
C ILE A 729 -20.09 26.64 10.26
N GLN A 730 -20.77 27.05 11.35
CA GLN A 730 -20.10 27.51 12.56
C GLN A 730 -19.15 26.43 13.11
N LYS A 731 -19.59 25.16 13.14
CA LYS A 731 -18.76 24.02 13.58
C LYS A 731 -17.48 23.85 12.77
N SER A 732 -17.49 24.25 11.49
CA SER A 732 -16.30 24.20 10.63
C SER A 732 -15.23 25.24 10.99
N LEU A 733 -15.60 26.31 11.71
CA LEU A 733 -14.70 27.41 12.06
C LEU A 733 -13.75 27.01 13.19
N PRO A 734 -12.50 27.53 13.20
CA PRO A 734 -11.58 27.38 14.33
C PRO A 734 -12.17 27.90 15.64
N ILE A 735 -11.77 27.28 16.75
CA ILE A 735 -12.28 27.61 18.10
C ILE A 735 -12.00 29.07 18.44
N GLU A 736 -10.83 29.58 18.06
CA GLU A 736 -10.41 30.96 18.32
C GLU A 736 -11.28 32.01 17.63
N ILE A 737 -11.95 31.66 16.52
CA ILE A 737 -12.95 32.52 15.86
C ILE A 737 -14.26 32.49 16.65
N GLN A 738 -14.69 31.30 17.08
CA GLN A 738 -15.96 31.12 17.78
C GLN A 738 -15.97 31.74 19.19
N GLU A 739 -14.83 31.73 19.87
CA GLU A 739 -14.66 32.37 21.19
C GLU A 739 -14.61 33.90 21.12
N ASP A 740 -14.34 34.45 19.93
CA ASP A 740 -14.30 35.90 19.70
C ASP A 740 -15.71 36.46 19.46
N LYS A 741 -16.25 37.11 20.49
CA LYS A 741 -17.61 37.67 20.45
C LYS A 741 -17.81 38.72 19.36
N ASP A 742 -16.78 39.48 18.98
CA ASP A 742 -16.92 40.53 17.97
C ASP A 742 -16.86 39.97 16.55
N LEU A 743 -16.05 38.94 16.32
CA LEU A 743 -16.08 38.19 15.06
C LEU A 743 -17.38 37.39 14.90
N MET A 744 -17.87 36.75 15.96
CA MET A 744 -19.13 36.01 15.90
C MET A 744 -20.37 36.89 15.72
N LYS A 745 -20.31 38.18 16.04
CA LYS A 745 -21.36 39.15 15.62
C LYS A 745 -21.39 39.36 14.10
N LYS A 746 -20.25 39.16 13.41
CA LYS A 746 -20.17 39.27 11.95
C LYS A 746 -20.62 37.98 11.27
N PHE A 747 -20.39 36.82 11.90
CA PHE A 747 -20.83 35.52 11.42
C PHE A 747 -22.34 35.49 11.22
N ARG A 748 -22.78 35.14 10.01
CA ARG A 748 -24.20 35.08 9.67
C ARG A 748 -24.46 34.19 8.46
N VAL A 749 -25.53 33.41 8.56
CA VAL A 749 -26.13 32.66 7.46
C VAL A 749 -27.50 33.28 7.20
N ARG A 750 -27.67 33.91 6.03
CA ARG A 750 -28.87 34.69 5.69
C ARG A 750 -29.66 34.06 4.55
N HIS A 751 -30.96 34.30 4.58
CA HIS A 751 -31.80 34.14 3.40
C HIS A 751 -31.42 35.20 2.36
N GLY A 752 -31.06 34.78 1.15
CA GLY A 752 -30.94 35.67 0.00
C GLY A 752 -32.24 35.70 -0.82
N ALA A 753 -32.14 36.08 -2.09
CA ALA A 753 -33.27 35.96 -3.00
C ALA A 753 -33.68 34.48 -3.21
N ASN A 754 -34.98 34.25 -3.46
CA ASN A 754 -35.47 32.92 -3.84
C ASN A 754 -34.78 32.44 -5.13
N GLU A 755 -34.66 31.13 -5.31
CA GLU A 755 -33.91 30.49 -6.42
C GLU A 755 -34.18 31.11 -7.81
N PRO A 756 -35.43 31.17 -8.30
CA PRO A 756 -35.70 31.71 -9.63
C PRO A 756 -35.48 33.23 -9.73
N ALA A 757 -35.73 33.98 -8.65
CA ALA A 757 -35.45 35.42 -8.62
C ALA A 757 -33.94 35.70 -8.64
N ALA A 758 -33.15 34.95 -7.87
CA ALA A 758 -31.69 35.01 -7.92
C ALA A 758 -31.17 34.68 -9.33
N PHE A 759 -31.73 33.65 -9.96
CA PHE A 759 -31.38 33.33 -11.35
C PHE A 759 -31.72 34.47 -12.31
N ALA A 760 -32.91 35.09 -12.19
CA ALA A 760 -33.30 36.25 -12.99
C ALA A 760 -32.30 37.41 -12.84
N VAL A 761 -31.91 37.75 -11.60
CA VAL A 761 -30.89 38.77 -11.34
C VAL A 761 -29.59 38.45 -12.08
N CYS A 762 -29.13 37.19 -12.00
CA CYS A 762 -27.93 36.77 -12.70
C CYS A 762 -28.08 36.88 -14.23
N ALA A 763 -29.20 36.43 -14.78
CA ALA A 763 -29.47 36.43 -16.20
C ALA A 763 -29.55 37.85 -16.77
N LEU A 764 -30.37 38.71 -16.17
CA LEU A 764 -30.53 40.12 -16.56
C LEU A 764 -29.20 40.86 -16.49
N SER A 765 -28.43 40.69 -15.41
CA SER A 765 -27.14 41.34 -15.23
C SER A 765 -26.08 40.85 -16.24
N LYS A 766 -26.03 39.55 -16.54
CA LYS A 766 -24.98 38.96 -17.41
C LYS A 766 -25.26 39.09 -18.89
N LEU A 767 -26.54 39.08 -19.27
CA LEU A 767 -26.99 39.31 -20.64
C LEU A 767 -27.14 40.80 -20.94
N GLU A 768 -26.86 41.68 -19.96
CA GLU A 768 -26.89 43.13 -20.08
C GLU A 768 -28.29 43.63 -20.52
N ILE A 769 -29.33 42.96 -20.03
CA ILE A 769 -30.73 43.32 -20.26
C ILE A 769 -31.12 44.34 -19.19
N VAL A 770 -31.16 45.61 -19.58
CA VAL A 770 -31.44 46.75 -18.70
C VAL A 770 -32.65 47.56 -19.19
N PRO A 771 -33.38 48.26 -18.31
CA PRO A 771 -34.41 49.20 -18.71
C PRO A 771 -33.79 50.36 -19.50
N LYS A 772 -34.49 50.84 -20.52
CA LYS A 772 -33.99 51.90 -21.41
C LYS A 772 -33.91 53.26 -20.72
N ASN A 773 -34.78 53.52 -19.74
CA ASN A 773 -34.83 54.73 -18.92
C ASN A 773 -35.59 54.44 -17.61
N GLU A 774 -35.70 55.44 -16.73
CA GLU A 774 -36.35 55.34 -15.41
C GLU A 774 -37.84 54.95 -15.45
N GLU A 775 -38.55 55.26 -16.54
CA GLU A 775 -39.97 54.89 -16.72
C GLU A 775 -40.16 53.50 -17.37
N ASP A 776 -39.10 52.97 -17.99
CA ASP A 776 -39.13 51.69 -18.69
C ASP A 776 -39.10 50.50 -17.72
N LYS A 777 -39.80 49.43 -18.11
CA LYS A 777 -39.93 48.21 -17.31
C LYS A 777 -39.54 47.02 -18.16
N VAL A 778 -38.61 46.22 -17.67
CA VAL A 778 -38.27 44.93 -18.27
C VAL A 778 -39.09 43.85 -17.59
N TYR A 779 -40.01 43.23 -18.33
CA TYR A 779 -40.79 42.10 -17.85
C TYR A 779 -40.02 40.80 -18.07
N TYR A 780 -40.03 39.92 -17.08
CA TYR A 780 -39.37 38.63 -17.18
C TYR A 780 -40.23 37.47 -16.64
N GLY A 781 -39.94 36.27 -17.13
CA GLY A 781 -40.40 35.02 -16.55
C GLY A 781 -39.26 34.02 -16.44
N VAL A 782 -39.18 33.26 -15.35
CA VAL A 782 -38.21 32.19 -15.16
C VAL A 782 -38.94 30.86 -15.10
N PHE A 783 -38.54 29.94 -15.96
CA PHE A 783 -38.95 28.53 -15.90
C PHE A 783 -37.78 27.74 -15.33
N ASP A 784 -37.77 27.53 -14.02
CA ASP A 784 -36.70 26.81 -13.33
C ASP A 784 -37.01 25.31 -13.27
N PHE A 785 -36.53 24.57 -14.25
CA PHE A 785 -36.72 23.12 -14.33
C PHE A 785 -35.56 22.38 -13.64
N GLY A 786 -35.72 22.18 -12.34
CA GLY A 786 -34.74 21.54 -11.48
C GLY A 786 -34.83 20.00 -11.45
N GLY A 787 -34.02 19.41 -10.57
CA GLY A 787 -34.03 17.96 -10.34
C GLY A 787 -35.26 17.47 -9.56
N GLY A 788 -35.80 18.29 -8.65
CA GLY A 788 -36.92 17.88 -7.78
C GLY A 788 -38.25 18.54 -8.11
N THR A 789 -38.24 19.78 -8.55
CA THR A 789 -39.44 20.61 -8.81
C THR A 789 -39.20 21.47 -10.05
N THR A 790 -40.28 22.02 -10.58
CA THR A 790 -40.23 23.13 -11.53
C THR A 790 -40.86 24.34 -10.87
N ASP A 791 -40.10 25.41 -10.70
CA ASP A 791 -40.58 26.65 -10.08
C ASP A 791 -40.71 27.76 -11.14
N PHE A 792 -41.78 28.54 -11.02
CA PHE A 792 -42.07 29.67 -11.92
C PHE A 792 -41.97 30.97 -11.15
N ASP A 793 -41.28 31.94 -11.72
CA ASP A 793 -41.22 33.29 -11.18
C ASP A 793 -41.44 34.31 -12.29
N PHE A 794 -42.20 35.34 -12.00
CA PHE A 794 -42.48 36.42 -12.94
C PHE A 794 -42.22 37.74 -12.24
N GLY A 795 -41.82 38.75 -12.99
CA GLY A 795 -41.55 40.02 -12.37
C GLY A 795 -41.18 41.14 -13.32
N ILE A 796 -40.82 42.25 -12.69
CA ILE A 796 -40.45 43.50 -13.32
C ILE A 796 -39.06 43.88 -12.82
N TRP A 797 -38.18 44.21 -13.76
CA TRP A 797 -36.88 44.81 -13.52
C TRP A 797 -36.93 46.28 -13.96
N LYS A 798 -36.68 47.19 -13.01
CA LYS A 798 -36.74 48.65 -13.19
C LYS A 798 -35.58 49.35 -12.48
N TYR A 799 -35.36 50.63 -12.77
CA TYR A 799 -34.48 51.46 -11.95
C TYR A 799 -35.06 51.62 -10.53
N SER A 800 -34.18 51.74 -9.54
CA SER A 800 -34.64 51.96 -8.15
C SER A 800 -35.18 53.37 -7.96
N GLU A 801 -36.22 53.49 -7.15
CA GLU A 801 -36.71 54.79 -6.66
C GLU A 801 -35.77 55.39 -5.59
N ASP A 802 -34.82 54.61 -5.05
CA ASP A 802 -33.83 55.01 -4.05
C ASP A 802 -32.42 54.81 -4.61
N GLU A 803 -32.03 55.70 -5.54
CA GLU A 803 -30.77 55.65 -6.29
C GLU A 803 -29.52 55.70 -5.39
N ASP A 804 -29.64 56.28 -4.19
CA ASP A 804 -28.55 56.33 -3.22
C ASP A 804 -28.20 54.92 -2.71
N LEU A 805 -29.20 54.04 -2.58
CA LEU A 805 -29.03 52.68 -2.08
C LEU A 805 -28.85 51.64 -3.20
N TYR A 806 -29.66 51.73 -4.26
CA TYR A 806 -29.75 50.69 -5.29
C TYR A 806 -29.78 51.29 -6.70
N ASP A 807 -29.18 50.59 -7.66
CA ASP A 807 -29.27 50.94 -9.08
C ASP A 807 -30.55 50.38 -9.69
N TYR A 808 -30.91 49.15 -9.29
CA TYR A 808 -32.05 48.42 -9.84
C TYR A 808 -32.93 47.80 -8.77
N GLU A 809 -34.22 47.69 -9.08
CA GLU A 809 -35.21 46.93 -8.32
C GLU A 809 -35.78 45.80 -9.17
N LEU A 810 -35.74 44.59 -8.61
CA LEU A 810 -36.43 43.42 -9.14
C LEU A 810 -37.64 43.14 -8.25
N GLU A 811 -38.84 43.40 -8.77
CA GLU A 811 -40.10 43.06 -8.13
C GLU A 811 -40.66 41.78 -8.73
N HIS A 812 -40.81 40.73 -7.93
CA HIS A 812 -41.36 39.45 -8.39
C HIS A 812 -42.71 39.12 -7.75
N PHE A 813 -43.60 38.51 -8.53
CA PHE A 813 -45.00 38.24 -8.20
C PHE A 813 -45.60 37.12 -9.06
N GLY A 814 -46.76 36.61 -8.63
CA GLY A 814 -47.47 35.57 -9.36
C GLY A 814 -46.70 34.25 -9.42
N ALA A 815 -45.81 34.01 -8.43
CA ALA A 815 -45.00 32.83 -8.39
C ALA A 815 -45.85 31.55 -8.40
N GLY A 816 -45.33 30.52 -9.05
CA GLY A 816 -46.00 29.24 -9.20
C GLY A 816 -45.01 28.10 -9.31
N GLY A 817 -45.50 26.91 -9.63
CA GLY A 817 -44.63 25.78 -9.87
C GLY A 817 -45.39 24.47 -9.96
N GLU A 818 -44.65 23.44 -10.34
CA GLU A 818 -45.08 22.06 -10.46
C GLU A 818 -44.24 21.18 -9.54
N ARG A 819 -44.84 20.76 -8.42
CA ARG A 819 -44.16 19.95 -7.38
C ARG A 819 -43.65 18.61 -7.91
N TYR A 820 -44.35 18.01 -8.86
CA TYR A 820 -44.05 16.67 -9.38
C TYR A 820 -43.42 16.68 -10.78
N LEU A 821 -43.02 17.86 -11.25
CA LEU A 821 -42.24 18.02 -12.47
C LEU A 821 -40.80 18.31 -12.07
N GLY A 822 -39.89 17.38 -12.33
CA GLY A 822 -38.48 17.47 -11.95
C GLY A 822 -37.80 16.19 -12.39
N GLY A 823 -36.50 16.24 -12.72
CA GLY A 823 -35.81 15.07 -13.27
C GLY A 823 -35.93 13.79 -12.43
N GLU A 824 -35.79 13.88 -11.10
CA GLU A 824 -35.93 12.73 -10.19
C GLU A 824 -37.39 12.26 -10.07
N ASN A 825 -38.36 13.18 -10.11
CA ASN A 825 -39.78 12.81 -10.06
C ASN A 825 -40.23 12.15 -11.37
N ILE A 826 -39.71 12.61 -12.51
CA ILE A 826 -39.91 11.94 -13.80
C ILE A 826 -39.34 10.53 -13.74
N LEU A 827 -38.09 10.36 -13.27
CA LEU A 827 -37.50 9.03 -13.10
C LEU A 827 -38.30 8.12 -12.15
N LYS A 828 -38.82 8.62 -11.03
CA LYS A 828 -39.70 7.86 -10.12
C LYS A 828 -40.94 7.33 -10.86
N GLU A 829 -41.55 8.14 -11.72
CA GLU A 829 -42.71 7.73 -12.52
C GLU A 829 -42.35 6.75 -13.64
N LEU A 830 -41.23 6.96 -14.33
CA LEU A 830 -40.76 6.02 -15.35
C LEU A 830 -40.44 4.65 -14.73
N ALA A 831 -39.83 4.62 -13.55
CA ALA A 831 -39.56 3.38 -12.82
C ALA A 831 -40.86 2.67 -12.40
N TYR A 832 -41.84 3.43 -11.88
CA TYR A 832 -43.16 2.88 -11.54
C TYR A 832 -43.87 2.30 -12.77
N LYS A 833 -43.77 2.97 -13.92
CA LYS A 833 -44.32 2.49 -15.19
C LYS A 833 -43.65 1.18 -15.62
N VAL A 834 -42.32 1.12 -15.66
CA VAL A 834 -41.58 -0.10 -16.00
C VAL A 834 -41.94 -1.26 -15.07
N PHE A 835 -42.04 -1.03 -13.76
CA PHE A 835 -42.49 -2.08 -12.84
C PHE A 835 -43.94 -2.53 -13.09
N SER A 836 -44.84 -1.58 -13.37
CA SER A 836 -46.24 -1.88 -13.66
C SER A 836 -46.38 -2.80 -14.89
N ASP A 837 -45.62 -2.50 -15.95
CA ASP A 837 -45.59 -3.29 -17.19
C ASP A 837 -44.98 -4.69 -16.98
N ASN A 838 -44.14 -4.86 -15.96
CA ASN A 838 -43.50 -6.13 -15.58
C ASN A 838 -44.20 -6.85 -14.41
N SER A 839 -45.39 -6.41 -13.99
CA SER A 839 -46.09 -6.87 -12.78
C SER A 839 -46.23 -8.38 -12.64
N SER A 840 -46.43 -9.11 -13.74
CA SER A 840 -46.57 -10.58 -13.72
C SER A 840 -45.31 -11.30 -13.27
N ASN A 841 -44.13 -10.85 -13.69
CA ASN A 841 -42.86 -11.46 -13.29
C ASN A 841 -42.44 -11.01 -11.89
N LEU A 842 -42.77 -9.77 -11.50
CA LEU A 842 -42.52 -9.24 -10.16
C LEU A 842 -43.33 -10.01 -9.10
N ARG A 843 -44.61 -10.33 -9.38
CA ARG A 843 -45.45 -11.13 -8.47
C ARG A 843 -44.88 -12.52 -8.23
N LYS A 844 -44.42 -13.20 -9.29
CA LYS A 844 -43.80 -14.54 -9.18
C LYS A 844 -42.53 -14.52 -8.33
N SER A 845 -41.77 -13.44 -8.44
CA SER A 845 -40.48 -13.26 -7.77
C SER A 845 -40.61 -12.57 -6.41
N GLN A 846 -41.84 -12.26 -5.96
CA GLN A 846 -42.11 -11.53 -4.71
C GLN A 846 -41.36 -10.20 -4.60
N ILE A 847 -41.17 -9.50 -5.72
CA ILE A 847 -40.48 -8.21 -5.74
C ILE A 847 -41.51 -7.10 -5.58
N GLN A 848 -41.30 -6.25 -4.58
CA GLN A 848 -42.12 -5.07 -4.31
C GLN A 848 -41.42 -3.78 -4.75
N TYR A 849 -42.19 -2.73 -5.01
CA TYR A 849 -41.70 -1.40 -5.38
C TYR A 849 -42.60 -0.31 -4.78
N THR A 850 -42.16 0.95 -4.87
CA THR A 850 -42.94 2.09 -4.39
C THR A 850 -43.74 2.74 -5.52
N ARG A 851 -44.96 3.17 -5.20
CA ARG A 851 -45.81 4.00 -6.07
C ARG A 851 -45.57 5.48 -5.75
N PRO A 852 -45.22 6.33 -6.72
CA PRO A 852 -45.16 7.77 -6.53
C PRO A 852 -46.52 8.34 -6.09
N GLU A 853 -46.53 9.35 -5.22
CA GLU A 853 -47.76 9.86 -4.60
C GLU A 853 -48.78 10.45 -5.58
N TRP A 854 -48.32 10.90 -6.75
CA TRP A 854 -49.14 11.50 -7.80
C TRP A 854 -49.58 10.49 -8.88
N CYS A 855 -49.12 9.25 -8.82
CA CYS A 855 -49.55 8.19 -9.72
C CYS A 855 -50.84 7.55 -9.20
N ALA A 856 -51.80 7.32 -10.11
CA ALA A 856 -53.04 6.64 -9.78
C ALA A 856 -52.79 5.14 -9.50
N GLU A 857 -53.64 4.57 -8.65
CA GLU A 857 -53.62 3.13 -8.37
C GLU A 857 -54.00 2.33 -9.62
N THR A 858 -53.23 1.27 -9.88
CA THR A 858 -53.51 0.34 -10.98
C THR A 858 -54.10 -0.97 -10.47
N VAL A 859 -54.94 -1.62 -11.27
CA VAL A 859 -55.60 -2.87 -10.88
C VAL A 859 -54.56 -3.99 -10.74
N GLY A 860 -54.55 -4.71 -9.61
CA GLY A 860 -53.67 -5.86 -9.40
C GLY A 860 -52.30 -5.54 -8.80
N GLU A 861 -52.09 -4.32 -8.30
CA GLU A 861 -50.82 -3.89 -7.69
C GLU A 861 -50.78 -4.04 -6.15
N GLU A 862 -51.82 -4.58 -5.52
CA GLU A 862 -52.05 -4.58 -4.05
C GLU A 862 -50.92 -5.27 -3.26
N ILE A 863 -50.32 -6.31 -3.84
CA ILE A 863 -49.20 -7.06 -3.22
C ILE A 863 -47.82 -6.60 -3.70
N LEU A 864 -47.77 -5.75 -4.74
CA LEU A 864 -46.55 -5.27 -5.38
C LEU A 864 -46.12 -3.90 -4.85
N VAL A 865 -47.08 -3.03 -4.56
CA VAL A 865 -46.80 -1.70 -4.02
C VAL A 865 -46.65 -1.78 -2.51
N SER A 866 -45.50 -1.35 -2.01
CA SER A 866 -45.18 -1.37 -0.59
C SER A 866 -44.37 -0.15 -0.18
N LYS A 867 -44.35 0.14 1.12
CA LYS A 867 -43.50 1.19 1.72
C LYS A 867 -42.29 0.58 2.45
N THR A 868 -42.03 -0.71 2.27
CA THR A 868 -40.89 -1.42 2.84
C THR A 868 -39.57 -0.84 2.37
N ARG A 869 -38.52 -1.15 3.14
CA ARG A 869 -37.13 -0.80 2.85
C ARG A 869 -36.72 -1.30 1.46
N GLU A 870 -36.99 -2.57 1.18
CA GLU A 870 -36.65 -3.28 -0.05
C GLU A 870 -37.36 -2.64 -1.25
N ALA A 871 -38.64 -2.29 -1.10
CA ALA A 871 -39.42 -1.64 -2.16
C ALA A 871 -38.86 -0.26 -2.55
N ARG A 872 -38.41 0.54 -1.57
CA ARG A 872 -37.78 1.85 -1.82
C ARG A 872 -36.46 1.69 -2.58
N ILE A 873 -35.62 0.74 -2.16
CA ILE A 873 -34.36 0.40 -2.82
C ILE A 873 -34.62 -0.05 -4.26
N ASN A 874 -35.55 -0.97 -4.47
CA ASN A 874 -35.89 -1.47 -5.81
C ASN A 874 -36.29 -0.34 -6.76
N THR A 875 -37.13 0.61 -6.29
CA THR A 875 -37.47 1.81 -7.06
C THR A 875 -36.24 2.66 -7.38
N ARG A 876 -35.40 2.94 -6.39
CA ARG A 876 -34.21 3.77 -6.60
C ARG A 876 -33.22 3.13 -7.59
N ARG A 877 -32.98 1.82 -7.47
CA ARG A 877 -32.10 1.09 -8.40
C ARG A 877 -32.61 1.20 -9.82
N LEU A 878 -33.88 0.92 -10.05
CA LEU A 878 -34.44 1.01 -11.40
C LEU A 878 -34.33 2.43 -11.97
N MET A 879 -34.56 3.47 -11.16
CA MET A 879 -34.38 4.87 -11.60
C MET A 879 -32.96 5.12 -12.15
N GLU A 880 -31.91 4.59 -11.50
CA GLU A 880 -30.54 4.78 -11.97
C GLU A 880 -30.27 4.02 -13.28
N TYR A 881 -30.80 2.80 -13.43
CA TYR A 881 -30.66 2.03 -14.67
C TYR A 881 -31.37 2.68 -15.87
N ILE A 882 -32.51 3.34 -15.65
CA ILE A 882 -33.24 4.06 -16.71
C ILE A 882 -32.86 5.54 -16.83
N ARG A 883 -31.90 6.02 -16.03
CA ARG A 883 -31.49 7.43 -16.01
C ARG A 883 -31.01 7.91 -17.37
N THR A 884 -30.30 7.06 -18.10
CA THR A 884 -29.82 7.33 -19.48
C THR A 884 -30.96 7.63 -20.47
N ILE A 885 -32.18 7.17 -20.18
CA ILE A 885 -33.38 7.49 -20.98
C ILE A 885 -33.82 8.93 -20.73
N TRP A 886 -33.77 9.39 -19.48
CA TRP A 886 -34.14 10.75 -19.07
C TRP A 886 -33.04 11.79 -19.36
N GLU A 887 -31.77 11.44 -19.16
CA GLU A 887 -30.67 12.39 -19.37
C GLU A 887 -30.26 12.49 -20.86
N ASP A 888 -30.84 11.63 -21.72
CA ASP A 888 -30.66 11.60 -23.18
C ASP A 888 -29.18 11.77 -23.56
N GLU A 889 -28.31 10.92 -22.97
CA GLU A 889 -26.84 10.95 -23.09
C GLU A 889 -26.32 10.66 -24.52
N GLY A 890 -26.71 11.51 -25.48
CA GLY A 890 -26.32 11.45 -26.88
C GLY A 890 -27.38 10.79 -27.76
N LYS A 891 -27.58 11.39 -28.94
CA LYS A 891 -28.44 10.88 -30.02
C LYS A 891 -28.02 9.49 -30.55
N ASP A 892 -26.87 8.99 -30.12
CA ASP A 892 -26.24 7.75 -30.61
C ASP A 892 -26.33 6.58 -29.61
N ARG A 893 -27.03 6.73 -28.47
CA ARG A 893 -27.21 5.59 -27.55
C ARG A 893 -28.15 4.53 -28.15
N GLU A 894 -27.82 3.26 -27.92
CA GLU A 894 -28.72 2.17 -28.31
C GLU A 894 -30.04 2.25 -27.52
N ARG A 895 -31.12 1.87 -28.19
CA ARG A 895 -32.45 1.72 -27.58
C ARG A 895 -32.38 0.64 -26.50
N ILE A 896 -33.04 0.90 -25.37
CA ILE A 896 -33.08 -0.02 -24.24
C ILE A 896 -34.44 -0.73 -24.23
N ASP A 897 -34.47 -1.99 -24.63
CA ASP A 897 -35.68 -2.83 -24.61
C ASP A 897 -35.73 -3.79 -23.40
N ILE A 898 -34.58 -4.13 -22.81
CA ILE A 898 -34.46 -5.00 -21.64
C ILE A 898 -33.39 -4.44 -20.71
N ILE A 899 -33.69 -4.38 -19.42
CA ILE A 899 -32.70 -4.12 -18.37
C ILE A 899 -32.65 -5.32 -17.44
N ASN A 900 -31.45 -5.82 -17.19
CA ASN A 900 -31.22 -6.77 -16.10
C ASN A 900 -30.92 -5.98 -14.81
N CYS A 901 -31.94 -5.77 -13.99
CA CYS A 901 -31.87 -4.98 -12.77
C CYS A 901 -31.86 -5.93 -11.56
N PRO A 902 -30.85 -5.87 -10.69
CA PRO A 902 -30.85 -6.65 -9.47
C PRO A 902 -31.69 -6.00 -8.38
N LEU A 903 -32.63 -6.78 -7.83
CA LEU A 903 -33.73 -6.35 -6.97
C LEU A 903 -33.88 -7.28 -5.76
N PHE A 904 -34.44 -6.74 -4.68
CA PHE A 904 -34.77 -7.48 -3.47
C PHE A 904 -36.18 -8.08 -3.54
N ASP A 905 -36.32 -9.33 -3.11
CA ASP A 905 -37.63 -9.94 -2.81
C ASP A 905 -38.14 -9.54 -1.42
N THR A 906 -39.36 -9.95 -1.06
CA THR A 906 -39.95 -9.67 0.26
C THR A 906 -39.25 -10.35 1.44
N ASN A 907 -38.34 -11.31 1.19
CA ASN A 907 -37.56 -11.99 2.22
C ASN A 907 -36.15 -11.36 2.39
N GLY A 908 -35.84 -10.31 1.61
CA GLY A 908 -34.54 -9.66 1.60
C GLY A 908 -33.48 -10.36 0.74
N ASN A 909 -33.85 -11.36 -0.06
CA ASN A 909 -32.91 -11.98 -1.02
C ASN A 909 -32.73 -11.09 -2.24
N PHE A 910 -31.50 -10.99 -2.72
CA PHE A 910 -31.11 -10.11 -3.82
C PHE A 910 -30.85 -10.92 -5.09
N ASN A 911 -31.61 -10.67 -6.16
CA ASN A 911 -31.48 -11.41 -7.43
C ASN A 911 -31.62 -10.48 -8.65
N ALA A 912 -30.83 -10.77 -9.69
CA ALA A 912 -30.93 -10.11 -10.99
C ALA A 912 -32.23 -10.51 -11.71
N MET A 913 -33.00 -9.53 -12.17
CA MET A 913 -34.27 -9.73 -12.88
C MET A 913 -34.27 -8.97 -14.20
N GLU A 914 -34.67 -9.67 -15.27
CA GLU A 914 -34.94 -9.04 -16.56
C GLU A 914 -36.27 -8.28 -16.52
N LEU A 915 -36.19 -6.97 -16.78
CA LEU A 915 -37.32 -6.06 -16.93
C LEU A 915 -37.42 -5.62 -18.39
N TYR A 916 -38.59 -5.81 -18.98
CA TYR A 916 -38.89 -5.34 -20.34
C TYR A 916 -39.22 -3.85 -20.31
N ILE A 917 -38.69 -3.09 -21.26
CA ILE A 917 -38.83 -1.63 -21.34
C ILE A 917 -39.40 -1.24 -22.70
N ASN A 918 -40.44 -0.40 -22.67
CA ASN A 918 -40.95 0.28 -23.85
C ASN A 918 -40.43 1.72 -23.88
N GLU A 919 -39.23 1.92 -24.43
CA GLU A 919 -38.57 3.23 -24.40
C GLU A 919 -39.40 4.35 -25.08
N ASP A 920 -40.14 4.02 -26.15
CA ASP A 920 -40.98 5.00 -26.87
C ASP A 920 -42.12 5.52 -25.99
N GLU A 921 -42.73 4.63 -25.19
CA GLU A 921 -43.77 4.99 -24.22
C GLU A 921 -43.20 5.83 -23.08
N LEU A 922 -42.02 5.48 -22.56
CA LEU A 922 -41.32 6.30 -21.55
C LEU A 922 -41.00 7.70 -22.09
N LYS A 923 -40.55 7.82 -23.34
CA LYS A 923 -40.32 9.12 -24.01
C LYS A 923 -41.62 9.90 -24.23
N SER A 924 -42.75 9.24 -24.48
CA SER A 924 -44.07 9.88 -24.55
C SER A 924 -44.47 10.48 -23.19
N ILE A 925 -44.31 9.71 -22.10
CA ILE A 925 -44.59 10.19 -20.74
C ILE A 925 -43.73 11.42 -20.41
N ILE A 926 -42.43 11.38 -20.73
CA ILE A 926 -41.53 12.54 -20.59
C ILE A 926 -42.08 13.76 -21.34
N ARG A 927 -42.45 13.59 -22.61
CA ARG A 927 -42.95 14.67 -23.47
C ARG A 927 -44.24 15.28 -22.92
N GLU A 928 -45.22 14.45 -22.57
CA GLU A 928 -46.51 14.89 -22.02
C GLU A 928 -46.34 15.69 -20.71
N LYS A 929 -45.43 15.23 -19.83
CA LYS A 929 -45.11 15.92 -18.58
C LYS A 929 -44.50 17.30 -18.81
N ILE A 930 -43.51 17.39 -19.69
CA ILE A 930 -42.85 18.67 -20.03
C ILE A 930 -43.89 19.61 -20.66
N GLU A 931 -44.70 19.12 -21.58
CA GLU A 931 -45.74 19.91 -22.25
C GLU A 931 -46.74 20.49 -21.25
N LYS A 932 -47.21 19.68 -20.29
CA LYS A 932 -48.11 20.13 -19.23
C LYS A 932 -47.47 21.21 -18.36
N GLY A 933 -46.20 21.03 -17.98
CA GLY A 933 -45.44 22.02 -17.21
C GLY A 933 -45.31 23.37 -17.91
N ILE A 934 -44.94 23.34 -19.20
CA ILE A 934 -44.80 24.56 -20.01
C ILE A 934 -46.15 25.24 -20.22
N LYS A 935 -47.22 24.47 -20.46
CA LYS A 935 -48.58 25.00 -20.52
C LYS A 935 -48.96 25.73 -19.23
N ASN A 936 -48.66 25.13 -18.08
CA ASN A 936 -48.93 25.70 -16.76
C ASN A 936 -48.09 26.95 -16.48
N PHE A 937 -46.85 27.01 -16.97
CA PHE A 937 -46.03 28.23 -16.96
C PHE A 937 -46.71 29.39 -17.69
N PHE A 938 -47.17 29.18 -18.93
CA PHE A 938 -47.84 30.24 -19.71
C PHE A 938 -49.19 30.65 -19.12
N ILE A 939 -49.97 29.70 -18.58
CA ILE A 939 -51.21 29.99 -17.85
C ILE A 939 -50.93 30.89 -16.64
N LYS A 940 -49.84 30.64 -15.91
CA LYS A 940 -49.41 31.50 -14.80
C LYS A 940 -48.86 32.84 -15.24
N MET A 941 -48.09 32.88 -16.33
CA MET A 941 -47.55 34.11 -16.88
C MET A 941 -48.67 35.09 -17.27
N GLU A 942 -49.69 34.61 -17.97
CA GLU A 942 -50.86 35.43 -18.35
C GLU A 942 -51.63 35.96 -17.12
N ASP A 943 -51.72 35.16 -16.06
CA ASP A 943 -52.35 35.57 -14.79
C ASP A 943 -51.51 36.58 -14.01
N ALA A 944 -50.19 36.37 -13.93
CA ALA A 944 -49.26 37.24 -13.21
C ALA A 944 -49.21 38.66 -13.81
N PHE A 945 -49.19 38.77 -15.13
CA PHE A 945 -49.17 40.06 -15.84
C PHE A 945 -50.56 40.62 -16.14
N LYS A 946 -51.61 40.06 -15.54
CA LYS A 946 -52.98 40.53 -15.76
C LYS A 946 -53.16 41.97 -15.25
N GLY A 947 -53.41 42.89 -16.17
CA GLY A 947 -53.59 44.32 -15.86
C GLY A 947 -52.32 45.16 -16.05
N GLU A 948 -51.19 44.56 -16.40
CA GLU A 948 -49.98 45.26 -16.85
C GLU A 948 -50.02 45.46 -18.39
N ASP A 949 -49.53 46.59 -18.90
CA ASP A 949 -49.39 46.84 -20.35
C ASP A 949 -48.08 46.20 -20.87
N VAL A 950 -48.12 44.88 -21.05
CA VAL A 950 -46.94 44.08 -21.42
C VAL A 950 -46.88 43.84 -22.93
N LYS A 951 -45.80 44.34 -23.55
CA LYS A 951 -45.52 44.14 -24.98
C LYS A 951 -44.45 43.09 -25.26
N GLU A 952 -43.50 42.95 -24.34
CA GLU A 952 -42.34 42.07 -24.47
C GLU A 952 -42.02 41.42 -23.12
N ILE A 953 -41.73 40.11 -23.12
CA ILE A 953 -41.33 39.34 -21.93
C ILE A 953 -40.05 38.58 -22.25
N ASN A 954 -39.05 38.72 -21.37
CA ASN A 954 -37.82 37.94 -21.39
C ASN A 954 -38.02 36.64 -20.59
N VAL A 955 -38.04 35.50 -21.26
CA VAL A 955 -38.24 34.19 -20.63
C VAL A 955 -36.89 33.50 -20.48
N PHE A 956 -36.50 33.18 -19.24
CA PHE A 956 -35.26 32.50 -18.94
C PHE A 956 -35.50 31.04 -18.57
N LEU A 957 -34.88 30.11 -19.29
CA LEU A 957 -34.93 28.69 -19.00
C LEU A 957 -33.82 28.33 -17.99
N ALA A 958 -34.21 28.18 -16.73
CA ALA A 958 -33.32 27.87 -15.62
C ALA A 958 -33.39 26.38 -15.24
N GLY A 959 -32.46 25.94 -14.42
CA GLY A 959 -32.40 24.54 -13.97
C GLY A 959 -31.85 23.58 -15.02
N ASN A 960 -31.23 22.50 -14.55
CA ASN A 960 -30.53 21.59 -15.47
C ASN A 960 -31.47 20.83 -16.41
N SER A 961 -32.69 20.53 -15.99
CA SER A 961 -33.65 19.79 -16.80
C SER A 961 -34.22 20.61 -17.95
N SER A 962 -34.05 21.94 -17.94
CA SER A 962 -34.35 22.81 -19.09
C SER A 962 -33.45 22.56 -20.30
N GLN A 963 -32.34 21.83 -20.14
CA GLN A 963 -31.48 21.43 -21.26
C GLN A 963 -32.08 20.29 -22.09
N TYR A 964 -33.16 19.65 -21.62
CA TYR A 964 -33.77 18.54 -22.33
C TYR A 964 -34.39 19.01 -23.67
N PRO A 965 -34.16 18.31 -24.80
CA PRO A 965 -34.52 18.82 -26.13
C PRO A 965 -35.99 19.26 -26.32
N TYR A 966 -36.94 18.54 -25.70
CA TYR A 966 -38.37 18.88 -25.80
C TYR A 966 -38.70 20.25 -25.18
N VAL A 967 -37.94 20.71 -24.19
CA VAL A 967 -38.21 22.00 -23.54
C VAL A 967 -38.02 23.14 -24.54
N GLU A 968 -36.85 23.19 -25.19
CA GLU A 968 -36.54 24.23 -26.18
C GLU A 968 -37.49 24.15 -27.39
N GLU A 969 -37.79 22.94 -27.88
CA GLU A 969 -38.76 22.70 -28.95
C GLU A 969 -40.13 23.32 -28.63
N MET A 970 -40.64 23.06 -27.42
CA MET A 970 -41.96 23.51 -26.99
C MET A 970 -42.01 25.01 -26.73
N PHE A 971 -40.98 25.61 -26.10
CA PHE A 971 -40.93 27.07 -25.90
C PHE A 971 -40.90 27.84 -27.23
N LYS A 972 -40.15 27.36 -28.24
CA LYS A 972 -40.17 27.94 -29.60
C LYS A 972 -41.56 27.86 -30.24
N SER A 973 -42.29 26.76 -30.01
CA SER A 973 -43.69 26.67 -30.47
C SER A 973 -44.59 27.71 -29.81
N TYR A 974 -44.40 27.99 -28.51
CA TYR A 974 -45.17 29.03 -27.81
C TYR A 974 -44.77 30.45 -28.24
N GLU A 975 -43.50 30.70 -28.54
CA GLU A 975 -43.03 31.98 -29.11
C GLU A 975 -43.79 32.34 -30.39
N GLU A 976 -43.94 31.39 -31.32
CA GLU A 976 -44.73 31.61 -32.55
C GLU A 976 -46.23 31.73 -32.27
N LYS A 977 -46.80 30.96 -31.33
CA LYS A 977 -48.23 31.05 -30.97
C LYS A 977 -48.61 32.37 -30.29
N MET A 978 -47.68 32.99 -29.56
CA MET A 978 -47.92 34.20 -28.78
C MET A 978 -47.53 35.50 -29.50
N LYS A 979 -46.84 35.40 -30.64
CA LYS A 979 -46.26 36.53 -31.39
C LYS A 979 -47.23 37.68 -31.68
N ASP A 980 -48.49 37.38 -31.95
CA ASP A 980 -49.54 38.38 -32.22
C ASP A 980 -50.11 39.04 -30.95
N LYS A 981 -49.87 38.45 -29.76
CA LYS A 981 -50.33 38.96 -28.45
C LYS A 981 -49.21 39.68 -27.70
N ILE A 982 -48.07 39.01 -27.52
CA ILE A 982 -46.93 39.45 -26.71
C ILE A 982 -45.66 38.94 -27.38
N LYS A 983 -44.63 39.77 -27.51
CA LYS A 983 -43.31 39.33 -27.98
C LYS A 983 -42.58 38.57 -26.88
N LEU A 984 -42.35 37.27 -27.08
CA LEU A 984 -41.55 36.45 -26.16
C LEU A 984 -40.10 36.41 -26.65
N ILE A 985 -39.14 36.63 -25.75
CA ILE A 985 -37.72 36.40 -26.02
C ILE A 985 -37.26 35.28 -25.10
N VAL A 986 -37.05 34.08 -25.66
CA VAL A 986 -36.66 32.90 -24.89
C VAL A 986 -35.14 32.77 -24.87
N TYR A 987 -34.57 32.78 -23.67
CA TYR A 987 -33.16 32.52 -23.42
C TYR A 987 -32.98 31.09 -22.93
N ASP A 988 -32.43 30.26 -23.80
CA ASP A 988 -32.12 28.86 -23.51
C ASP A 988 -30.89 28.71 -22.60
N SER A 989 -30.56 27.46 -22.30
CA SER A 989 -29.36 27.12 -21.51
C SER A 989 -28.03 27.54 -22.16
N ASN A 990 -28.00 27.83 -23.47
CA ASN A 990 -26.82 28.29 -24.19
C ASN A 990 -26.69 29.82 -24.21
N ALA A 991 -27.70 30.57 -23.76
CA ALA A 991 -27.67 32.04 -23.71
C ALA A 991 -26.41 32.56 -23.02
N PHE A 992 -26.02 31.96 -21.88
CA PHE A 992 -24.77 32.32 -21.20
C PHE A 992 -23.51 31.96 -22.01
N LYS A 993 -23.49 30.80 -22.69
CA LYS A 993 -22.33 30.35 -23.50
C LYS A 993 -22.06 31.29 -24.68
N ASN A 994 -23.10 31.96 -25.17
CA ASN A 994 -23.02 32.87 -26.31
C ASN A 994 -22.55 34.29 -25.94
N ILE A 995 -22.28 34.57 -24.66
CA ILE A 995 -21.69 35.84 -24.21
C ILE A 995 -20.27 35.96 -24.78
N LYS A 996 -20.12 36.72 -25.87
CA LYS A 996 -18.84 36.97 -26.56
C LYS A 996 -18.02 38.02 -25.82
N ASP A 997 -17.42 37.64 -24.71
CA ASP A 997 -16.49 38.53 -24.02
C ASP A 997 -15.23 37.78 -23.58
N LYS A 998 -14.06 38.22 -24.09
CA LYS A 998 -12.77 37.58 -23.84
C LYS A 998 -12.19 37.94 -22.45
N ASP A 999 -12.73 38.96 -21.80
CA ASP A 999 -12.24 39.45 -20.51
C ASP A 999 -12.96 38.84 -19.29
N LYS A 1000 -14.12 38.17 -19.48
CA LYS A 1000 -14.86 37.50 -18.40
C LYS A 1000 -14.29 36.08 -18.19
N LYS A 1001 -13.36 35.92 -17.23
CA LYS A 1001 -12.70 34.63 -16.91
C LYS A 1001 -13.66 33.49 -16.53
N ILE A 1002 -14.87 33.79 -16.04
CA ILE A 1002 -15.89 32.78 -15.67
C ILE A 1002 -17.29 33.27 -16.06
N ILE A 1003 -17.99 32.45 -16.83
CA ILE A 1003 -19.37 32.66 -17.29
C ILE A 1003 -20.30 31.76 -16.46
N PRO A 1004 -21.36 32.30 -15.83
CA PRO A 1004 -22.35 31.48 -15.13
C PRO A 1004 -23.03 30.46 -16.06
N THR A 1005 -23.46 29.35 -15.49
CA THR A 1005 -24.22 28.30 -16.15
C THR A 1005 -25.64 28.27 -15.59
N VAL A 1006 -26.54 27.52 -16.22
CA VAL A 1006 -27.89 27.28 -15.66
C VAL A 1006 -27.87 26.67 -14.25
N LYS A 1007 -26.77 26.03 -13.84
CA LYS A 1007 -26.59 25.46 -12.50
C LYS A 1007 -25.92 26.40 -11.50
N THR A 1008 -25.04 27.28 -11.95
CA THR A 1008 -24.33 28.22 -11.06
C THR A 1008 -25.04 29.57 -10.96
N GLY A 1009 -25.94 29.89 -11.89
CA GLY A 1009 -26.60 31.19 -11.99
C GLY A 1009 -27.33 31.64 -10.73
N VAL A 1010 -27.98 30.71 -10.00
CA VAL A 1010 -28.62 31.00 -8.71
C VAL A 1010 -27.60 31.52 -7.70
N ALA A 1011 -26.49 30.81 -7.52
CA ALA A 1011 -25.44 31.18 -6.57
C ALA A 1011 -24.78 32.52 -6.92
N PHE A 1012 -24.55 32.81 -8.22
CA PHE A 1012 -24.09 34.13 -8.66
C PHE A 1012 -25.13 35.23 -8.38
N GLY A 1013 -26.39 34.94 -8.68
CA GLY A 1013 -27.53 35.81 -8.41
C GLY A 1013 -27.68 36.22 -6.96
N LEU A 1014 -27.42 35.31 -6.02
CA LEU A 1014 -27.41 35.58 -4.59
C LEU A 1014 -26.36 36.62 -4.19
N ILE A 1015 -25.17 36.59 -4.79
CA ILE A 1015 -24.15 37.62 -4.53
C ILE A 1015 -24.59 38.95 -5.14
N TYR A 1016 -25.16 38.97 -6.35
CA TYR A 1016 -25.65 40.20 -6.97
C TYR A 1016 -26.78 40.87 -6.19
N SER A 1017 -27.70 40.07 -5.64
CA SER A 1017 -28.89 40.50 -4.89
C SER A 1017 -28.69 40.59 -3.38
N ARG A 1018 -27.45 40.47 -2.88
CA ARG A 1018 -27.16 40.61 -1.45
C ARG A 1018 -27.56 41.99 -0.93
N ASN A 1019 -27.86 42.09 0.36
CA ASN A 1019 -28.33 43.36 0.96
C ASN A 1019 -27.36 44.54 0.80
N SER A 1020 -26.05 44.28 0.74
CA SER A 1020 -25.02 45.29 0.51
C SER A 1020 -24.70 45.52 -0.98
N GLY A 1021 -25.41 44.85 -1.88
CA GLY A 1021 -25.32 45.02 -3.33
C GLY A 1021 -26.20 46.17 -3.82
N ARG A 1022 -26.14 46.45 -5.12
CA ARG A 1022 -26.88 47.54 -5.77
C ARG A 1022 -28.20 47.09 -6.41
N ILE A 1023 -28.62 45.84 -6.17
CA ILE A 1023 -29.84 45.28 -6.73
C ILE A 1023 -30.74 44.86 -5.57
N LYS A 1024 -31.91 45.48 -5.48
CA LYS A 1024 -32.90 45.16 -4.44
C LYS A 1024 -33.94 44.22 -5.00
N VAL A 1025 -34.12 43.07 -4.35
CA VAL A 1025 -35.12 42.07 -4.72
C VAL A 1025 -36.33 42.18 -3.78
N ILE A 1026 -37.52 42.29 -4.34
CA ILE A 1026 -38.77 42.49 -3.61
C ILE A 1026 -39.79 41.41 -4.02
N SER A 1027 -40.20 40.58 -3.06
CA SER A 1027 -41.39 39.74 -3.23
C SER A 1027 -42.65 40.54 -2.97
N ARG A 1028 -43.43 40.84 -4.01
CA ARG A 1028 -44.72 41.57 -3.86
C ARG A 1028 -45.75 40.68 -3.17
N ASP A 1029 -45.76 39.39 -3.49
CA ASP A 1029 -46.70 38.40 -2.95
C ASP A 1029 -46.45 38.16 -1.46
N GLU A 1030 -45.22 37.85 -1.04
CA GLU A 1030 -44.93 37.61 0.38
C GLU A 1030 -45.22 38.86 1.22
N LYS A 1031 -44.84 40.05 0.73
CA LYS A 1031 -45.12 41.31 1.44
C LYS A 1031 -46.62 41.60 1.62
N ALA A 1032 -47.47 41.12 0.70
CA ALA A 1032 -48.92 41.30 0.80
C ALA A 1032 -49.55 40.33 1.81
N ASN A 1033 -48.90 39.20 2.11
CA ASN A 1033 -49.39 38.20 3.05
C ASN A 1033 -49.06 38.54 4.50
N VAL A 1034 -49.95 38.15 5.41
CA VAL A 1034 -49.73 38.31 6.85
C VAL A 1034 -48.45 37.58 7.28
N ASN A 1035 -47.57 38.27 8.01
CA ASN A 1035 -46.27 37.77 8.50
C ASN A 1035 -45.21 37.40 7.43
N ASN A 1036 -45.35 37.91 6.20
CA ASN A 1036 -44.51 37.57 5.05
C ASN A 1036 -44.50 36.06 4.74
N GLU A 1037 -45.67 35.42 4.84
CA GLU A 1037 -45.82 34.00 4.49
C GLU A 1037 -45.96 33.80 2.97
N VAL A 1038 -45.65 32.60 2.49
CA VAL A 1038 -45.89 32.22 1.10
C VAL A 1038 -47.40 32.20 0.78
N ASN A 1039 -47.75 32.34 -0.50
CA ASN A 1039 -49.13 32.25 -0.97
C ASN A 1039 -49.78 30.89 -0.63
N PHE A 1040 -51.11 30.87 -0.65
CA PHE A 1040 -51.87 29.63 -0.53
C PHE A 1040 -51.48 28.66 -1.67
N LYS A 1041 -51.24 27.38 -1.36
CA LYS A 1041 -50.63 26.45 -2.34
C LYS A 1041 -51.63 25.85 -3.32
N PHE A 1042 -52.92 25.90 -3.00
CA PHE A 1042 -53.92 25.08 -3.68
C PHE A 1042 -54.96 25.93 -4.41
N TYR A 1043 -55.39 25.43 -5.55
CA TYR A 1043 -56.67 25.76 -6.14
C TYR A 1043 -57.73 24.90 -5.49
N VAL A 1044 -58.81 25.50 -5.01
CA VAL A 1044 -59.89 24.80 -4.30
C VAL A 1044 -61.22 25.20 -4.91
N GLY A 1045 -62.08 24.22 -5.11
CA GLY A 1045 -63.30 24.37 -5.86
C GLY A 1045 -64.24 23.18 -5.74
N ASN A 1046 -65.18 23.12 -6.67
CA ASN A 1046 -66.14 22.03 -6.77
C ASN A 1046 -66.15 21.44 -8.19
N ASN A 1047 -66.81 20.29 -8.34
CA ASN A 1047 -67.06 19.71 -9.65
C ASN A 1047 -68.31 20.34 -10.27
N ARG A 1048 -68.14 21.00 -11.41
CA ARG A 1048 -69.24 21.54 -12.22
C ARG A 1048 -69.18 20.94 -13.62
N ARG A 1049 -70.08 19.98 -13.89
CA ARG A 1049 -70.18 19.28 -15.20
C ARG A 1049 -68.86 18.62 -15.63
N ASN A 1050 -68.22 17.90 -14.72
CA ASN A 1050 -66.92 17.21 -14.90
C ASN A 1050 -65.72 18.14 -15.10
N LYS A 1051 -65.89 19.44 -14.87
CA LYS A 1051 -64.81 20.44 -14.87
C LYS A 1051 -64.58 20.96 -13.46
N PHE A 1052 -63.34 21.27 -13.15
CA PHE A 1052 -62.95 21.93 -11.91
C PHE A 1052 -63.43 23.37 -11.94
N ASN A 1053 -64.28 23.77 -10.99
CA ASN A 1053 -64.73 25.15 -10.84
C ASN A 1053 -63.98 25.78 -9.67
N CYS A 1054 -62.97 26.59 -9.97
CA CYS A 1054 -62.08 27.22 -8.99
C CYS A 1054 -62.80 28.35 -8.23
N ILE A 1055 -62.63 28.36 -6.91
CA ILE A 1055 -63.26 29.32 -5.98
C ILE A 1055 -62.16 30.03 -5.18
N ILE A 1056 -61.24 29.26 -4.60
CA ILE A 1056 -60.02 29.78 -3.97
C ILE A 1056 -58.85 29.41 -4.88
N SER A 1057 -57.94 30.36 -5.08
CA SER A 1057 -56.69 30.22 -5.83
C SER A 1057 -55.52 30.65 -4.95
N PRO A 1058 -54.27 30.37 -5.36
CA PRO A 1058 -53.06 30.86 -4.68
C PRO A 1058 -53.01 32.38 -4.45
N ASN A 1059 -53.62 33.17 -5.34
CA ASN A 1059 -53.66 34.63 -5.23
C ASN A 1059 -54.81 35.14 -4.34
N SER A 1060 -55.58 34.24 -3.72
CA SER A 1060 -56.67 34.64 -2.81
C SER A 1060 -56.08 35.13 -1.49
N SER A 1061 -56.58 36.25 -0.98
CA SER A 1061 -56.08 36.81 0.28
C SER A 1061 -56.35 35.87 1.45
N TYR A 1062 -55.38 35.77 2.35
CA TYR A 1062 -55.63 35.19 3.67
C TYR A 1062 -56.75 35.98 4.36
N ASP A 1063 -57.65 35.26 5.04
CA ASP A 1063 -58.81 35.83 5.75
C ASP A 1063 -60.02 36.30 4.93
N GLU A 1064 -60.00 36.15 3.59
CA GLU A 1064 -61.17 36.45 2.75
C GLU A 1064 -62.08 35.22 2.59
N TYR A 1065 -63.34 35.30 3.03
CA TYR A 1065 -64.35 34.25 2.83
C TYR A 1065 -64.97 34.33 1.45
N LYS A 1066 -64.89 33.22 0.69
CA LYS A 1066 -65.51 33.05 -0.63
C LYS A 1066 -66.64 32.03 -0.57
N PHE A 1067 -67.74 32.34 -1.23
CA PHE A 1067 -68.90 31.45 -1.29
C PHE A 1067 -68.55 30.16 -2.04
N PHE A 1068 -68.78 29.02 -1.39
CA PHE A 1068 -68.48 27.70 -1.95
C PHE A 1068 -69.71 27.00 -2.53
N GLY A 1069 -70.83 27.07 -1.80
CA GLY A 1069 -72.06 26.38 -2.17
C GLY A 1069 -73.08 26.33 -1.05
N ILE A 1070 -74.14 25.55 -1.27
CA ILE A 1070 -75.21 25.29 -0.29
C ILE A 1070 -74.94 23.95 0.39
N VAL A 1071 -75.18 23.87 1.70
CA VAL A 1071 -75.11 22.62 2.48
C VAL A 1071 -76.22 21.70 2.01
N LYS A 1072 -75.88 20.46 1.63
CA LYS A 1072 -76.83 19.44 1.15
C LYS A 1072 -76.91 18.20 2.04
N SER A 1073 -75.86 17.98 2.83
CA SER A 1073 -75.72 16.85 3.74
C SER A 1073 -74.72 17.21 4.83
N ASP A 1074 -74.58 16.33 5.81
CA ASP A 1074 -73.57 16.34 6.87
C ASP A 1074 -72.12 16.17 6.37
N ILE A 1075 -71.93 15.91 5.07
CA ILE A 1075 -70.63 15.83 4.42
C ILE A 1075 -70.65 16.69 3.16
N PHE A 1076 -69.62 17.50 2.94
CA PHE A 1076 -69.38 18.13 1.64
C PHE A 1076 -68.02 17.74 1.06
N GLU A 1077 -67.95 17.69 -0.27
CA GLU A 1077 -66.74 17.37 -1.01
C GLU A 1077 -66.14 18.64 -1.61
N LEU A 1078 -64.87 18.90 -1.31
CA LEU A 1078 -64.09 19.92 -2.00
C LEU A 1078 -63.06 19.25 -2.91
N TYR A 1079 -62.90 19.83 -4.08
CA TYR A 1079 -61.89 19.43 -5.05
C TYR A 1079 -60.71 20.40 -4.91
N TYR A 1080 -59.49 19.88 -4.88
CA TYR A 1080 -58.29 20.70 -4.80
C TYR A 1080 -57.16 20.20 -5.70
N SER A 1081 -56.35 21.12 -6.20
CA SER A 1081 -55.21 20.84 -7.08
C SER A 1081 -54.11 21.87 -6.86
N THR A 1082 -52.87 21.52 -7.17
CA THR A 1082 -51.74 22.46 -7.27
C THR A 1082 -51.52 22.96 -8.70
N SER A 1083 -52.19 22.36 -9.70
CA SER A 1083 -52.01 22.70 -11.12
C SER A 1083 -52.64 24.07 -11.45
N PRO A 1084 -51.90 25.00 -12.08
CA PRO A 1084 -52.44 26.26 -12.57
C PRO A 1084 -53.63 26.15 -13.53
N GLU A 1085 -53.74 25.04 -14.28
CA GLU A 1085 -54.89 24.77 -15.15
C GLU A 1085 -56.24 24.89 -14.43
N ALA A 1086 -56.29 24.62 -13.12
CA ALA A 1086 -57.51 24.71 -12.31
C ALA A 1086 -58.17 26.10 -12.38
N GLN A 1087 -57.39 27.17 -12.59
CA GLN A 1087 -57.91 28.54 -12.66
C GLN A 1087 -58.69 28.84 -13.95
N THR A 1088 -58.45 28.06 -15.00
CA THR A 1088 -59.12 28.23 -16.30
C THR A 1088 -60.58 27.76 -16.28
N ASN A 1089 -60.98 27.01 -15.24
CA ASN A 1089 -62.23 26.26 -15.16
C ASN A 1089 -62.44 25.20 -16.27
N GLU A 1090 -61.38 24.88 -17.02
CA GLU A 1090 -61.39 23.88 -18.10
C GLU A 1090 -60.69 22.57 -17.70
N MET A 1091 -59.94 22.57 -16.58
CA MET A 1091 -59.32 21.36 -16.02
C MET A 1091 -60.40 20.31 -15.70
N LYS A 1092 -60.14 19.05 -16.06
CA LYS A 1092 -61.04 17.94 -15.71
C LYS A 1092 -61.08 17.75 -14.19
N SER A 1093 -62.26 17.60 -13.62
CA SER A 1093 -62.39 17.40 -12.16
C SER A 1093 -61.73 16.11 -11.66
N SER A 1094 -61.53 15.12 -12.54
CA SER A 1094 -60.83 13.87 -12.24
C SER A 1094 -59.33 14.01 -12.00
N GLU A 1095 -58.73 15.12 -12.43
CA GLU A 1095 -57.31 15.42 -12.20
C GLU A 1095 -57.07 16.12 -10.85
N ALA A 1096 -58.12 16.49 -10.13
CA ALA A 1096 -58.04 17.09 -8.81
C ALA A 1096 -58.22 16.03 -7.71
N LYS A 1097 -57.59 16.27 -6.55
CA LYS A 1097 -57.83 15.47 -5.35
C LYS A 1097 -59.17 15.86 -4.72
N ILE A 1098 -59.83 14.90 -4.07
CA ILE A 1098 -61.09 15.12 -3.35
C ILE A 1098 -60.80 15.06 -1.86
N LYS A 1099 -61.30 16.05 -1.11
CA LYS A 1099 -61.32 16.04 0.36
C LYS A 1099 -62.78 16.07 0.82
N ARG A 1100 -63.15 15.07 1.61
CA ARG A 1100 -64.46 15.00 2.28
C ARG A 1100 -64.36 15.65 3.64
N VAL A 1101 -65.27 16.59 3.91
CA VAL A 1101 -65.34 17.31 5.18
C VAL A 1101 -66.64 16.90 5.87
N ASN A 1102 -66.51 16.23 7.02
CA ASN A 1102 -67.64 15.89 7.88
C ASN A 1102 -68.00 17.09 8.76
N LEU A 1103 -69.27 17.48 8.73
CA LEU A 1103 -69.82 18.56 9.53
C LEU A 1103 -70.16 18.05 10.94
N LYS A 1104 -70.20 18.96 11.90
CA LYS A 1104 -70.50 18.65 13.31
C LYS A 1104 -72.00 18.48 13.56
N LYS A 1105 -72.83 18.96 12.64
CA LYS A 1105 -74.29 18.90 12.68
C LYS A 1105 -74.85 18.23 11.43
N GLU A 1106 -76.01 17.62 11.57
CA GLU A 1106 -76.85 17.22 10.44
C GLU A 1106 -77.57 18.45 9.89
N TYR A 1107 -77.65 18.53 8.57
CA TYR A 1107 -78.25 19.64 7.84
C TYR A 1107 -79.19 19.09 6.78
N GLU A 1108 -80.41 19.61 6.73
CA GLU A 1108 -81.39 19.30 5.69
C GLU A 1108 -81.21 20.25 4.50
N GLU A 1109 -81.35 19.74 3.27
CA GLU A 1109 -81.17 20.52 2.04
C GLU A 1109 -82.17 21.71 1.96
N GLU A 1110 -83.33 21.57 2.58
CA GLU A 1110 -84.42 22.56 2.60
C GLU A 1110 -84.04 23.85 3.34
N ASP A 1111 -83.13 23.79 4.32
CA ASP A 1111 -82.72 24.94 5.13
C ASP A 1111 -81.81 25.93 4.36
N ARG A 1112 -81.20 25.47 3.26
CA ARG A 1112 -80.34 26.27 2.36
C ARG A 1112 -79.21 27.04 3.06
N TYR A 1113 -78.61 26.46 4.11
CA TYR A 1113 -77.41 27.02 4.72
C TYR A 1113 -76.27 27.16 3.70
N ARG A 1114 -75.44 28.20 3.85
CA ARG A 1114 -74.39 28.56 2.92
C ARG A 1114 -73.02 28.20 3.48
N ILE A 1115 -72.18 27.57 2.67
CA ILE A 1115 -70.78 27.24 2.98
C ILE A 1115 -69.90 28.33 2.38
N TYR A 1116 -69.05 28.92 3.22
CA TYR A 1116 -67.96 29.80 2.80
C TYR A 1116 -66.62 29.18 3.16
N LEU A 1117 -65.63 29.37 2.30
CA LEU A 1117 -64.26 28.92 2.51
C LEU A 1117 -63.32 30.13 2.54
N LYS A 1118 -62.29 30.08 3.37
CA LYS A 1118 -61.17 31.01 3.32
C LYS A 1118 -59.83 30.28 3.44
N ALA A 1119 -58.79 30.84 2.83
CA ALA A 1119 -57.42 30.41 3.10
C ALA A 1119 -56.98 30.94 4.48
N ASN A 1120 -56.32 30.08 5.27
CA ASN A 1120 -55.82 30.41 6.62
C ASN A 1120 -54.29 30.32 6.71
N LYS A 1121 -53.70 29.27 6.11
CA LYS A 1121 -52.24 29.10 5.92
C LYS A 1121 -51.97 28.53 4.54
N SER A 1122 -50.70 28.41 4.15
CA SER A 1122 -50.25 27.83 2.88
C SER A 1122 -50.96 26.53 2.48
N ASP A 1123 -51.33 25.69 3.45
CA ASP A 1123 -51.98 24.38 3.27
C ASP A 1123 -53.29 24.18 4.05
N LYS A 1124 -53.80 25.23 4.69
CA LYS A 1124 -55.00 25.17 5.55
C LYS A 1124 -56.10 26.10 5.06
N LEU A 1125 -57.30 25.54 5.01
CA LEU A 1125 -58.56 26.24 4.77
C LEU A 1125 -59.38 26.29 6.05
N VAL A 1126 -60.23 27.30 6.17
CA VAL A 1126 -61.32 27.33 7.15
C VAL A 1126 -62.63 27.33 6.40
N TYR A 1127 -63.58 26.50 6.84
CA TYR A 1127 -64.96 26.57 6.39
C TYR A 1127 -65.83 27.22 7.46
N ALA A 1128 -66.83 27.97 7.02
CA ALA A 1128 -67.87 28.53 7.87
C ALA A 1128 -69.24 28.30 7.24
N ILE A 1129 -70.22 27.92 8.07
CA ILE A 1129 -71.61 27.72 7.68
C ILE A 1129 -72.46 28.83 8.27
N VAL A 1130 -73.24 29.50 7.43
CA VAL A 1130 -74.11 30.63 7.80
C VAL A 1130 -75.51 30.47 7.23
N LYS A 1131 -76.49 31.15 7.85
CA LYS A 1131 -77.89 31.16 7.36
C LYS A 1131 -78.06 32.13 6.21
N GLU A 1132 -77.59 33.36 6.39
CA GLU A 1132 -77.61 34.41 5.37
C GLU A 1132 -76.21 34.92 5.08
N GLU A 1133 -75.98 35.46 3.88
CA GLU A 1133 -74.65 35.99 3.50
C GLU A 1133 -74.15 37.11 4.42
N LYS A 1134 -75.03 37.99 4.88
CA LYS A 1134 -74.68 39.04 5.86
C LYS A 1134 -74.09 38.50 7.16
N ASP A 1135 -74.37 37.25 7.51
CA ASP A 1135 -73.87 36.62 8.74
C ASP A 1135 -72.36 36.31 8.66
N ILE A 1136 -71.76 36.27 7.46
CA ILE A 1136 -70.31 36.07 7.30
C ILE A 1136 -69.51 37.28 7.80
N GLU A 1137 -69.98 38.49 7.49
CA GLU A 1137 -69.31 39.76 7.82
C GLU A 1137 -69.33 40.01 9.33
N ILE A 1138 -70.44 39.69 9.99
CA ILE A 1138 -70.59 39.80 11.45
C ILE A 1138 -70.09 38.56 12.21
N LYS A 1139 -69.45 37.60 11.52
CA LYS A 1139 -68.91 36.35 12.07
C LYS A 1139 -69.91 35.52 12.88
N LYS A 1140 -71.19 35.52 12.48
CA LYS A 1140 -72.26 34.73 13.13
C LYS A 1140 -72.33 33.34 12.51
N PHE A 1141 -71.35 32.51 12.83
CA PHE A 1141 -71.23 31.17 12.26
C PHE A 1141 -72.10 30.16 13.03
N ILE A 1142 -72.80 29.31 12.28
CA ILE A 1142 -73.57 28.18 12.83
C ILE A 1142 -72.63 27.02 13.15
N GLU A 1143 -71.61 26.88 12.30
CA GLU A 1143 -70.52 25.94 12.43
C GLU A 1143 -69.29 26.51 11.72
N GLU A 1144 -68.11 26.23 12.28
CA GLU A 1144 -66.82 26.46 11.63
C GLU A 1144 -65.86 25.29 11.91
N GLY A 1145 -64.90 25.11 11.02
CA GLY A 1145 -63.83 24.13 11.16
C GLY A 1145 -62.66 24.38 10.22
N GLU A 1146 -61.55 23.72 10.51
CA GLU A 1146 -60.30 23.81 9.72
C GLU A 1146 -60.12 22.55 8.87
N VAL A 1147 -59.67 22.73 7.64
CA VAL A 1147 -59.34 21.65 6.71
C VAL A 1147 -57.88 21.78 6.32
N THR A 1148 -57.09 20.74 6.57
CA THR A 1148 -55.72 20.62 6.08
C THR A 1148 -55.70 19.86 4.76
N LEU A 1149 -55.00 20.43 3.77
CA LEU A 1149 -54.79 19.86 2.43
C LEU A 1149 -53.34 19.36 2.29
N ASN A 1150 -53.16 18.27 1.54
CA ASN A 1150 -51.86 17.57 1.42
C ASN A 1150 -51.40 17.40 -0.04
#